data_AF-A0A533WY53-F1
#
_entry.id   AF-A0A533WY53-F1
#
_cell.length_a   1.000
_cell.length_b   1.000
_cell.length_c   1.000
_cell.angle_alpha   90.00
_cell.angle_beta   90.00
_cell.angle_gamma   90.00
#
_symmetry.space_group_name_H-M   'P 1'
#
loop_
_entity.id
_entity.type
_entity.pdbx_description
1 polymer ?
#
loop_
_entity_poly.entity_id
_entity_poly.type
_entity_poly.pdbx_seq_one_letter_code
_entity_poly.pdbx_strand_id
1 'polypeptide(L)'
;MYGPGPFLYVIFLMIGWILMLYTLNFYYLVYQSRNNIRHNKKIRQKTELPTNLPVVTIQLPLYNEKYVAKRLIDAVCRTDYPKDKLHIQVLDDSDDDTVDLIKSIVDDYRLKGFDIVCMHRTDRSGYKAGALKAGMKHVKGEFVVIFDADFIPPPWFLKRALGHFFTDEKLGLVQCKWGHVNENFSTLTEAQAVSLDLHFLIEQKAKSFTHLYMNFNGTAGIWRTSCINDAGGWHTTTLVEDLDLSYRAQMKGWKCLFLEGVEVDAELPVQMNAAKRQQFRWAKGSIQVALKLLSDVMLNRKVPADTKVQAFIQLTRHVVNPLFLAQFLIFPMLLAMNYELYTVGWAPLISVFMYTMMGPGGYLLVISQTWNGDASMWREKARQFFFLMFFSSGISVNNTVAVFDAVFGKKNEFLRTPKFGIVNKGDDWRNKEYVLPFTKTTLLEIFFAIYGCIAVFISLASGNAIFAPMMAVPTIGFIYVAYLSILHSSLRKKKTKGIRRPYAPTIATGKHGGGSTTMTANVTQTRTVNQQMVLAGVLAFLVMGAGIAYYGYQTTMYPINKAIGFMSRAQTAQTPEQLAEYVGLTKDLTLAKGNPVWLFPTPRTDFALIRENLDGILLRAESTSTMVPHSEQYNIAMRDMHKSVMALNFNLMEAVPYMYISFNNIVMAGLWVAAVIAMFAAMRKARPRVQLKTV
;
A
#
# COMPACT_ATOMS: atom_id res chain seq x y z
N MET A 1 2.25 -14.69 35.09
CA MET A 1 2.85 -14.35 33.78
C MET A 1 1.69 -14.09 32.83
N TYR A 2 1.51 -12.84 32.41
CA TYR A 2 0.30 -12.38 31.72
C TYR A 2 0.13 -13.05 30.34
N GLY A 3 -1.10 -13.43 29.97
CA GLY A 3 -1.41 -14.06 28.68
C GLY A 3 -1.08 -13.19 27.45
N PRO A 4 -1.48 -13.57 26.22
CA PRO A 4 -1.10 -12.83 25.00
C PRO A 4 -1.72 -11.43 24.92
N GLY A 5 -2.76 -11.13 25.70
CA GLY A 5 -3.48 -9.85 25.69
C GLY A 5 -2.58 -8.64 25.98
N PRO A 6 -1.90 -8.58 27.14
CA PRO A 6 -0.98 -7.48 27.45
C PRO A 6 0.15 -7.28 26.43
N PHE A 7 0.71 -8.38 25.90
CA PHE A 7 1.73 -8.30 24.86
C PHE A 7 1.19 -7.64 23.57
N LEU A 8 0.04 -8.11 23.09
CA LEU A 8 -0.63 -7.55 21.91
C LEU A 8 -1.05 -6.08 22.13
N TYR A 9 -1.50 -5.73 23.34
CA TYR A 9 -1.88 -4.37 23.69
C TYR A 9 -0.68 -3.41 23.68
N VAL A 10 0.46 -3.82 24.24
CA VAL A 10 1.69 -3.01 24.20
C VAL A 10 2.13 -2.77 22.76
N ILE A 11 2.12 -3.81 21.91
CA ILE A 11 2.42 -3.67 20.49
C ILE A 11 1.44 -2.72 19.81
N PHE A 12 0.14 -2.89 20.05
CA PHE A 12 -0.92 -2.03 19.50
C PHE A 12 -0.68 -0.56 19.84
N LEU A 13 -0.35 -0.24 21.10
CA LEU A 13 -0.04 1.12 21.53
C LEU A 13 1.24 1.65 20.89
N MET A 14 2.33 0.87 20.88
CA MET A 14 3.59 1.29 20.25
C MET A 14 3.39 1.63 18.77
N ILE A 15 2.64 0.80 18.04
CA ILE A 15 2.29 1.07 16.64
C ILE A 15 1.47 2.35 16.53
N GLY A 16 0.46 2.53 17.39
CA GLY A 16 -0.36 3.75 17.43
C GLY A 16 0.46 5.03 17.62
N TRP A 17 1.42 5.02 18.55
CA TRP A 17 2.34 6.15 18.76
C TRP A 17 3.21 6.43 17.54
N ILE A 18 3.76 5.40 16.89
CA ILE A 18 4.56 5.57 15.68
C ILE A 18 3.70 6.18 14.56
N LEU A 19 2.51 5.64 14.30
CA LEU A 19 1.60 6.18 13.28
C LEU A 19 1.22 7.63 13.59
N MET A 20 0.98 7.96 14.86
CA MET A 20 0.70 9.33 15.29
C MET A 20 1.85 10.28 14.95
N LEU A 21 3.11 9.89 15.15
CA LEU A 21 4.28 10.71 14.78
C LEU A 21 4.34 11.00 13.27
N TYR A 22 4.07 10.01 12.42
CA TYR A 22 3.98 10.22 10.97
C TYR A 22 2.84 11.16 10.60
N THR A 23 1.70 11.06 11.27
CA THR A 23 0.55 11.94 11.04
C THR A 23 0.82 13.37 11.51
N LEU A 24 1.45 13.56 12.67
CA LEU A 24 1.87 14.87 13.16
C LEU A 24 2.84 15.55 12.20
N ASN A 25 3.70 14.77 11.53
CA ASN A 25 4.59 15.31 10.51
C ASN A 25 3.83 15.96 9.35
N PHE A 26 2.73 15.35 8.90
CA PHE A 26 1.89 15.94 7.85
C PHE A 26 1.35 17.32 8.28
N TYR A 27 0.84 17.44 9.50
CA TYR A 27 0.37 18.72 10.03
C TYR A 27 1.49 19.75 10.23
N TYR A 28 2.69 19.32 10.60
CA TYR A 28 3.87 20.19 10.62
C TYR A 28 4.16 20.76 9.22
N LEU A 29 4.11 19.92 8.16
CA LEU A 29 4.28 20.40 6.79
C LEU A 29 3.14 21.32 6.34
N VAL A 30 1.90 21.07 6.76
CA VAL A 30 0.77 22.00 6.54
C VAL A 30 1.03 23.37 7.19
N TYR A 31 1.54 23.39 8.41
CA TYR A 31 1.92 24.64 9.08
C TYR A 31 3.01 25.38 8.29
N GLN A 32 4.07 24.67 7.89
CA GLN A 32 5.19 25.26 7.15
C GLN A 32 4.82 25.74 5.74
N SER A 33 3.92 25.04 5.04
CA SER A 33 3.47 25.44 3.70
C SER A 33 2.66 26.75 3.71
N ARG A 34 2.07 27.10 4.86
CA ARG A 34 1.22 28.28 5.05
C ARG A 34 1.94 29.47 5.66
N ASN A 35 2.79 29.25 6.67
CA ASN A 35 3.33 30.34 7.47
C ASN A 35 4.54 31.06 6.84
N ASN A 36 5.05 30.58 5.70
CA ASN A 36 6.20 31.16 5.00
C ASN A 36 5.85 32.30 4.02
N ILE A 37 5.16 33.34 4.53
CA ILE A 37 4.69 34.51 3.78
C ILE A 37 5.84 35.26 3.07
N ARG A 38 7.01 35.37 3.72
CA ARG A 38 8.19 36.06 3.16
C ARG A 38 8.75 35.37 1.91
N HIS A 39 8.68 34.03 1.87
CA HIS A 39 9.20 33.24 0.75
C HIS A 39 8.24 33.26 -0.45
N ASN A 40 6.92 33.23 -0.19
CA ASN A 40 5.88 33.46 -1.22
C ASN A 40 6.09 34.78 -1.98
N LYS A 41 6.56 35.84 -1.32
CA LYS A 41 6.83 37.14 -1.96
C LYS A 41 8.05 37.09 -2.91
N LYS A 42 9.06 36.27 -2.59
CA LYS A 42 10.29 36.14 -3.39
C LYS A 42 10.11 35.25 -4.63
N ILE A 43 9.33 34.16 -4.52
CA ILE A 43 9.00 33.30 -5.67
C ILE A 43 8.05 33.99 -6.64
N ARG A 44 7.12 34.82 -6.13
CA ARG A 44 6.19 35.59 -6.97
C ARG A 44 6.85 36.71 -7.77
N GLN A 45 8.11 37.04 -7.50
CA GLN A 45 8.84 37.98 -8.36
C GLN A 45 9.04 37.31 -9.73
N LYS A 46 8.30 37.82 -10.72
CA LYS A 46 8.48 37.48 -12.14
C LYS A 46 9.95 37.70 -12.46
N THR A 47 10.67 36.62 -12.66
CA THR A 47 12.09 36.70 -13.01
C THR A 47 12.18 36.85 -14.52
N GLU A 48 12.80 37.94 -14.98
CA GLU A 48 13.00 38.16 -16.40
C GLU A 48 13.99 37.13 -16.95
N LEU A 49 13.70 36.60 -18.13
CA LEU A 49 14.63 35.75 -18.86
C LEU A 49 15.73 36.63 -19.45
N PRO A 50 16.97 36.14 -19.54
CA PRO A 50 18.02 36.87 -20.24
C PRO A 50 17.67 37.06 -21.72
N THR A 51 18.16 38.15 -22.31
CA THR A 51 18.00 38.43 -23.75
C THR A 51 18.58 37.30 -24.61
N ASN A 52 19.70 36.71 -24.18
CA ASN A 52 20.26 35.50 -24.80
C ASN A 52 19.82 34.27 -24.00
N LEU A 53 18.89 33.52 -24.56
CA LEU A 53 18.35 32.32 -23.93
C LEU A 53 19.38 31.17 -23.94
N PRO A 54 19.51 30.41 -22.83
CA PRO A 54 20.40 29.26 -22.75
C PRO A 54 19.91 28.12 -23.65
N VAL A 55 20.82 27.20 -24.00
CA VAL A 55 20.40 25.94 -24.63
C VAL A 55 19.75 25.06 -23.57
N VAL A 56 18.60 24.48 -23.89
CA VAL A 56 17.85 23.55 -23.03
C VAL A 56 17.77 22.20 -23.70
N THR A 57 18.15 21.14 -22.97
CA THR A 57 17.95 19.76 -23.42
C THR A 57 16.70 19.17 -22.80
N ILE A 58 15.76 18.67 -23.60
CA ILE A 58 14.53 18.01 -23.14
C ILE A 58 14.69 16.50 -23.35
N GLN A 59 14.62 15.72 -22.28
CA GLN A 59 14.71 14.26 -22.29
C GLN A 59 13.33 13.63 -22.13
N LEU A 60 12.99 12.73 -23.05
CA LEU A 60 11.72 12.02 -23.14
C LEU A 60 11.98 10.51 -23.01
N PRO A 61 12.08 9.95 -21.79
CA PRO A 61 12.23 8.51 -21.59
C PRO A 61 10.93 7.76 -21.94
N LEU A 62 11.01 6.83 -22.90
CA LEU A 62 9.87 6.07 -23.43
C LEU A 62 10.12 4.55 -23.39
N TYR A 63 9.08 3.79 -23.04
CA TYR A 63 9.10 2.31 -23.09
C TYR A 63 7.71 1.73 -23.38
N ASN A 64 7.48 1.33 -24.65
CA ASN A 64 6.22 0.76 -25.16
C ASN A 64 5.01 1.70 -24.97
N GLU A 65 5.17 2.98 -25.29
CA GLU A 65 4.21 4.06 -25.02
C GLU A 65 3.44 4.55 -26.26
N LYS A 66 3.05 3.64 -27.16
CA LYS A 66 2.41 3.99 -28.45
C LYS A 66 1.18 4.90 -28.37
N TYR A 67 0.42 4.87 -27.28
CA TYR A 67 -0.80 5.68 -27.14
C TYR A 67 -0.53 7.14 -26.75
N VAL A 68 0.67 7.45 -26.25
CA VAL A 68 0.98 8.76 -25.67
C VAL A 68 2.26 9.39 -26.23
N ALA A 69 3.17 8.61 -26.82
CA ALA A 69 4.45 9.08 -27.36
C ALA A 69 4.30 10.26 -28.34
N LYS A 70 3.38 10.14 -29.32
CA LYS A 70 3.11 11.22 -30.28
C LYS A 70 2.61 12.49 -29.59
N ARG A 71 1.67 12.35 -28.66
CA ARG A 71 1.10 13.48 -27.91
C ARG A 71 2.19 14.25 -27.16
N LEU A 72 3.11 13.54 -26.51
CA LEU A 72 4.24 14.15 -25.81
C LEU A 72 5.20 14.87 -26.77
N ILE A 73 5.68 14.19 -27.82
CA ILE A 73 6.63 14.79 -28.77
C ILE A 73 6.00 16.03 -29.44
N ASP A 74 4.74 15.95 -29.85
CA ASP A 74 4.00 17.08 -30.42
C ASP A 74 3.88 18.25 -29.44
N ALA A 75 3.68 17.99 -28.14
CA ALA A 75 3.59 19.03 -27.11
C ALA A 75 4.96 19.71 -26.88
N VAL A 76 6.04 18.91 -26.79
CA VAL A 76 7.40 19.41 -26.63
C VAL A 76 7.84 20.26 -27.82
N CYS A 77 7.56 19.83 -29.05
CA CYS A 77 7.88 20.61 -30.25
C CYS A 77 7.01 21.86 -30.42
N ARG A 78 5.92 22.01 -29.65
CA ARG A 78 5.09 23.24 -29.60
C ARG A 78 5.52 24.22 -28.51
N THR A 79 6.59 23.90 -27.76
CA THR A 79 7.10 24.80 -26.72
C THR A 79 7.50 26.15 -27.32
N ASP A 80 7.07 27.23 -26.68
CA ASP A 80 7.41 28.60 -27.03
C ASP A 80 8.86 28.91 -26.57
N TYR A 81 9.82 28.45 -27.36
CA TYR A 81 11.25 28.66 -27.17
C TYR A 81 11.99 28.61 -28.52
N PRO A 82 13.10 29.34 -28.73
CA PRO A 82 13.82 29.31 -29.99
C PRO A 82 14.30 27.91 -30.35
N LYS A 83 14.06 27.48 -31.60
CA LYS A 83 14.38 26.13 -32.07
C LYS A 83 15.87 25.81 -31.98
N ASP A 84 16.73 26.79 -32.26
CA ASP A 84 18.20 26.69 -32.17
C ASP A 84 18.71 26.56 -30.72
N LYS A 85 17.86 26.85 -29.74
CA LYS A 85 18.15 26.71 -28.31
C LYS A 85 17.48 25.48 -27.68
N LEU A 86 16.71 24.70 -28.45
CA LEU A 86 16.09 23.46 -28.00
C LEU A 86 16.81 22.25 -28.56
N HIS A 87 17.32 21.38 -27.69
CA HIS A 87 17.79 20.05 -28.04
C HIS A 87 16.84 19.00 -27.45
N ILE A 88 16.24 18.14 -28.27
CA ILE A 88 15.25 17.15 -27.82
C ILE A 88 15.84 15.74 -27.96
N GLN A 89 15.87 15.01 -26.86
CA GLN A 89 16.31 13.62 -26.79
C GLN A 89 15.12 12.72 -26.49
N VAL A 90 14.73 11.91 -27.47
CA VAL A 90 13.80 10.79 -27.24
C VAL A 90 14.63 9.58 -26.84
N LEU A 91 14.52 9.16 -25.58
CA LEU A 91 15.29 8.05 -25.02
C LEU A 91 14.40 6.80 -25.04
N ASP A 92 14.51 6.00 -26.09
CA ASP A 92 13.60 4.90 -26.35
C ASP A 92 14.20 3.54 -25.97
N ASP A 93 13.51 2.83 -25.09
CA ASP A 93 13.85 1.46 -24.68
C ASP A 93 12.82 0.43 -25.19
N SER A 94 11.92 0.84 -26.09
CA SER A 94 10.78 0.02 -26.52
C SER A 94 11.20 -1.26 -27.22
N ASP A 95 10.39 -2.31 -27.09
CA ASP A 95 10.61 -3.62 -27.71
C ASP A 95 9.40 -4.09 -28.55
N ASP A 96 8.45 -3.19 -28.81
CA ASP A 96 7.26 -3.40 -29.63
C ASP A 96 7.17 -2.38 -30.79
N ASP A 97 6.04 -2.37 -31.50
CA ASP A 97 5.78 -1.47 -32.64
C ASP A 97 5.91 0.04 -32.30
N THR A 98 6.10 0.41 -31.02
CA THR A 98 6.41 1.79 -30.60
C THR A 98 7.75 2.27 -31.17
N VAL A 99 8.72 1.39 -31.41
CA VAL A 99 10.04 1.76 -31.96
C VAL A 99 9.90 2.45 -33.32
N ASP A 100 9.16 1.83 -34.23
CA ASP A 100 8.94 2.36 -35.58
C ASP A 100 8.11 3.65 -35.54
N LEU A 101 7.11 3.71 -34.65
CA LEU A 101 6.29 4.90 -34.44
C LEU A 101 7.12 6.09 -33.94
N ILE A 102 7.98 5.89 -32.95
CA ILE A 102 8.84 6.97 -32.42
C ILE A 102 9.79 7.45 -33.51
N LYS A 103 10.42 6.50 -34.24
CA LYS A 103 11.36 6.83 -35.31
C LYS A 103 10.71 7.69 -36.38
N SER A 104 9.51 7.33 -36.85
CA SER A 104 8.80 8.11 -37.87
C SER A 104 8.48 9.53 -37.38
N ILE A 105 7.99 9.67 -36.14
CA ILE A 105 7.67 10.99 -35.57
C ILE A 105 8.93 11.86 -35.44
N VAL A 106 10.03 11.28 -34.98
CA VAL A 106 11.31 12.00 -34.83
C VAL A 106 11.86 12.46 -36.17
N ASP A 107 11.81 11.60 -37.20
CA ASP A 107 12.27 11.96 -38.54
C ASP A 107 11.41 13.06 -39.17
N ASP A 108 10.08 13.03 -38.97
CA ASP A 108 9.17 14.09 -39.40
C ASP A 108 9.51 15.45 -38.77
N TYR A 109 9.83 15.48 -37.46
CA TYR A 109 10.21 16.71 -36.78
C TYR A 109 11.62 17.18 -37.13
N ARG A 110 12.55 16.26 -37.40
CA ARG A 110 13.88 16.61 -37.92
C ARG A 110 13.78 17.31 -39.27
N LEU A 111 12.92 16.83 -40.17
CA LEU A 111 12.64 17.48 -41.46
C LEU A 111 12.04 18.90 -41.30
N LYS A 112 11.33 19.16 -40.20
CA LYS A 112 10.80 20.49 -39.83
C LYS A 112 11.84 21.41 -39.17
N GLY A 113 13.10 21.00 -39.13
CA GLY A 113 14.24 21.78 -38.63
C GLY A 113 14.39 21.77 -37.10
N PHE A 114 13.83 20.79 -36.39
CA PHE A 114 14.07 20.64 -34.95
C PHE A 114 15.36 19.83 -34.69
N ASP A 115 16.16 20.22 -33.70
CA ASP A 115 17.26 19.39 -33.18
C ASP A 115 16.69 18.29 -32.28
N ILE A 116 16.12 17.26 -32.90
CA ILE A 116 15.52 16.09 -32.25
C ILE A 116 16.24 14.80 -32.65
N VAL A 117 16.59 14.00 -31.64
CA VAL A 117 17.27 12.72 -31.81
C VAL A 117 16.54 11.62 -31.05
N CYS A 118 16.44 10.45 -31.67
CA CYS A 118 16.00 9.22 -31.02
C CYS A 118 17.25 8.41 -30.63
N MET A 119 17.44 8.17 -29.34
CA MET A 119 18.48 7.31 -28.80
C MET A 119 17.83 6.01 -28.36
N HIS A 120 17.95 4.98 -29.20
CA HIS A 120 17.41 3.67 -28.91
C HIS A 120 18.48 2.78 -28.23
N ARG A 121 18.14 2.16 -27.10
CA ARG A 121 19.05 1.22 -26.41
C ARG A 121 18.57 -0.22 -26.60
N THR A 122 19.49 -1.11 -26.95
CA THR A 122 19.22 -2.55 -27.06
C THR A 122 19.24 -3.28 -25.71
N ASP A 123 19.93 -2.72 -24.72
CA ASP A 123 19.96 -3.19 -23.33
C ASP A 123 19.23 -2.21 -22.41
N ARG A 124 18.19 -2.72 -21.74
CA ARG A 124 17.35 -1.95 -20.81
C ARG A 124 17.88 -1.98 -19.37
N SER A 125 19.18 -2.22 -19.19
CA SER A 125 19.86 -2.13 -17.90
C SER A 125 19.60 -0.77 -17.23
N GLY A 126 19.17 -0.82 -15.96
CA GLY A 126 18.81 0.35 -15.18
C GLY A 126 17.53 1.09 -15.61
N TYR A 127 16.77 0.58 -16.59
CA TYR A 127 15.49 1.14 -17.04
C TYR A 127 15.58 2.67 -17.30
N LYS A 128 14.58 3.46 -16.85
CA LYS A 128 14.54 4.93 -17.00
C LYS A 128 15.82 5.61 -16.53
N ALA A 129 16.34 5.26 -15.35
CA ALA A 129 17.58 5.83 -14.83
C ALA A 129 18.78 5.55 -15.74
N GLY A 130 18.84 4.34 -16.33
CA GLY A 130 19.85 3.98 -17.31
C GLY A 130 19.72 4.78 -18.62
N ALA A 131 18.49 5.01 -19.08
CA ALA A 131 18.20 5.78 -20.29
C ALA A 131 18.64 7.23 -20.10
N LEU A 132 18.22 7.85 -18.99
CA LEU A 132 18.63 9.21 -18.61
C LEU A 132 20.16 9.30 -18.49
N LYS A 133 20.81 8.33 -17.84
CA LYS A 133 22.28 8.27 -17.73
C LYS A 133 22.98 8.22 -19.11
N ALA A 134 22.43 7.46 -20.05
CA ALA A 134 22.96 7.40 -21.42
C ALA A 134 22.75 8.72 -22.17
N GLY A 135 21.56 9.33 -22.02
CA GLY A 135 21.22 10.63 -22.60
C GLY A 135 22.10 11.77 -22.09
N MET A 136 22.47 11.74 -20.80
CA MET A 136 23.37 12.75 -20.20
C MET A 136 24.72 12.90 -20.90
N LYS A 137 25.22 11.85 -21.58
CA LYS A 137 26.48 11.90 -22.34
C LYS A 137 26.41 12.80 -23.58
N HIS A 138 25.21 13.11 -24.06
CA HIS A 138 24.97 13.87 -25.28
C HIS A 138 24.16 15.15 -25.00
N VAL A 139 24.03 15.55 -23.74
CA VAL A 139 23.35 16.80 -23.36
C VAL A 139 24.14 17.99 -23.89
N LYS A 140 23.44 18.90 -24.56
CA LYS A 140 24.01 20.16 -25.08
C LYS A 140 23.63 21.37 -24.21
N GLY A 141 22.55 21.24 -23.43
CA GLY A 141 21.96 22.34 -22.69
C GLY A 141 22.60 22.61 -21.34
N GLU A 142 22.56 23.88 -20.91
CA GLU A 142 22.86 24.27 -19.53
C GLU A 142 21.81 23.71 -18.55
N PHE A 143 20.59 23.53 -19.06
CA PHE A 143 19.46 22.97 -18.33
C PHE A 143 18.94 21.71 -19.01
N VAL A 144 18.54 20.73 -18.20
CA VAL A 144 17.89 19.49 -18.62
C VAL A 144 16.47 19.45 -18.10
N VAL A 145 15.50 19.21 -18.97
CA VAL A 145 14.09 19.03 -18.63
C VAL A 145 13.70 17.59 -18.89
N ILE A 146 12.89 17.02 -18.00
CA ILE A 146 12.45 15.63 -18.12
C ILE A 146 10.93 15.60 -18.15
N PHE A 147 10.38 14.93 -19.16
CA PHE A 147 8.96 14.64 -19.25
C PHE A 147 8.72 13.15 -19.47
N ASP A 148 7.92 12.55 -18.59
CA ASP A 148 7.42 11.19 -18.78
C ASP A 148 6.39 11.14 -19.91
N ALA A 149 6.22 9.94 -20.48
CA ALA A 149 5.40 9.66 -21.66
C ALA A 149 3.96 10.20 -21.60
N ASP A 150 3.39 10.30 -20.40
CA ASP A 150 2.02 10.71 -20.14
C ASP A 150 1.82 12.22 -19.99
N PHE A 151 2.90 13.02 -19.94
CA PHE A 151 2.84 14.45 -19.71
C PHE A 151 2.55 15.25 -20.99
N ILE A 152 1.89 16.39 -20.81
CA ILE A 152 1.52 17.31 -21.87
C ILE A 152 2.01 18.72 -21.46
N PRO A 153 3.31 19.05 -21.70
CA PRO A 153 3.84 20.36 -21.37
C PRO A 153 3.10 21.48 -22.12
N PRO A 154 2.64 22.53 -21.42
CA PRO A 154 2.05 23.68 -22.09
C PRO A 154 3.14 24.48 -22.81
N PRO A 155 2.83 25.18 -23.92
CA PRO A 155 3.82 25.91 -24.72
C PRO A 155 4.68 26.90 -23.90
N TRP A 156 4.08 27.54 -22.90
CA TRP A 156 4.72 28.56 -22.07
C TRP A 156 5.57 27.99 -20.91
N PHE A 157 5.65 26.67 -20.73
CA PHE A 157 6.28 26.00 -19.59
C PHE A 157 7.72 26.50 -19.32
N LEU A 158 8.60 26.41 -20.33
CA LEU A 158 10.02 26.76 -20.16
C LEU A 158 10.20 28.21 -19.75
N LYS A 159 9.50 29.13 -20.41
CA LYS A 159 9.63 30.57 -20.14
C LYS A 159 9.21 30.94 -18.71
N ARG A 160 8.21 30.24 -18.14
CA ARG A 160 7.76 30.49 -16.76
C ARG A 160 8.66 29.87 -15.70
N ALA A 161 9.30 28.73 -16.00
CA ALA A 161 10.10 28.00 -15.01
C ALA A 161 11.60 28.39 -15.03
N LEU A 162 12.18 28.71 -16.20
CA LEU A 162 13.63 28.93 -16.35
C LEU A 162 14.15 30.17 -15.63
N GLY A 163 13.35 31.24 -15.52
CA GLY A 163 13.78 32.53 -14.97
C GLY A 163 14.44 32.39 -13.60
N HIS A 164 13.93 31.50 -12.74
CA HIS A 164 14.40 31.35 -11.36
C HIS A 164 15.87 30.92 -11.24
N PHE A 165 16.42 30.19 -12.22
CA PHE A 165 17.84 29.77 -12.20
C PHE A 165 18.84 30.92 -12.33
N PHE A 166 18.40 32.06 -12.86
CA PHE A 166 19.25 33.25 -13.01
C PHE A 166 19.29 34.12 -11.75
N THR A 167 18.42 33.85 -10.78
CA THR A 167 18.41 34.57 -9.49
C THR A 167 19.27 33.91 -8.42
N ASP A 168 19.55 32.60 -8.55
CA ASP A 168 20.31 31.83 -7.57
C ASP A 168 21.11 30.73 -8.28
N GLU A 169 22.43 30.91 -8.33
CA GLU A 169 23.34 29.94 -8.94
C GLU A 169 23.32 28.59 -8.23
N LYS A 170 22.98 28.55 -6.93
CA LYS A 170 22.83 27.30 -6.17
C LYS A 170 21.49 26.61 -6.40
N LEU A 171 20.58 27.20 -7.19
CA LEU A 171 19.35 26.52 -7.60
C LEU A 171 19.71 25.42 -8.59
N GLY A 172 19.54 24.17 -8.16
CA GLY A 172 19.84 22.98 -8.92
C GLY A 172 18.62 22.36 -9.59
N LEU A 173 17.45 22.49 -8.98
CA LEU A 173 16.18 21.91 -9.45
C LEU A 173 15.03 22.92 -9.32
N VAL A 174 14.21 23.00 -10.36
CA VAL A 174 12.86 23.59 -10.33
C VAL A 174 11.85 22.49 -10.65
N GLN A 175 10.97 22.17 -9.71
CA GLN A 175 9.85 21.24 -9.88
C GLN A 175 8.55 22.02 -10.10
N CYS A 176 7.76 21.60 -11.08
CA CYS A 176 6.45 22.19 -11.35
C CYS A 176 5.33 21.25 -10.86
N LYS A 177 4.13 21.81 -10.68
CA LYS A 177 2.94 21.06 -10.23
C LYS A 177 2.46 20.12 -11.35
N TRP A 178 1.97 18.94 -10.97
CA TRP A 178 1.28 18.05 -11.89
C TRP A 178 -0.20 18.39 -11.95
N GLY A 179 -0.71 18.58 -13.16
CA GLY A 179 -2.13 18.59 -13.47
C GLY A 179 -2.59 17.20 -13.93
N HIS A 180 -3.90 16.97 -14.01
CA HIS A 180 -4.46 15.65 -14.27
C HIS A 180 -5.54 15.73 -15.36
N VAL A 181 -5.21 15.33 -16.61
CA VAL A 181 -6.18 15.43 -17.73
C VAL A 181 -7.43 14.57 -17.52
N ASN A 182 -7.32 13.50 -16.75
CA ASN A 182 -8.37 12.50 -16.56
C ASN A 182 -8.78 12.36 -15.08
N GLU A 183 -8.67 13.42 -14.28
CA GLU A 183 -9.07 13.45 -12.87
C GLU A 183 -10.47 12.85 -12.66
N ASN A 184 -11.45 13.35 -13.41
CA ASN A 184 -12.87 12.99 -13.29
C ASN A 184 -13.30 11.76 -14.10
N PHE A 185 -12.34 10.91 -14.51
CA PHE A 185 -12.61 9.69 -15.27
C PHE A 185 -13.27 8.59 -14.43
N SER A 186 -12.83 8.40 -13.18
CA SER A 186 -13.31 7.36 -12.27
C SER A 186 -13.02 7.72 -10.80
N THR A 187 -13.65 7.02 -9.86
CA THR A 187 -13.34 7.16 -8.43
C THR A 187 -11.87 6.85 -8.10
N LEU A 188 -11.18 6.04 -8.92
CA LEU A 188 -9.75 5.75 -8.79
C LEU A 188 -8.88 6.92 -9.23
N THR A 189 -9.21 7.60 -10.33
CA THR A 189 -8.46 8.78 -10.80
C THR A 189 -8.70 9.97 -9.88
N GLU A 190 -9.93 10.15 -9.39
CA GLU A 190 -10.29 11.15 -8.37
C GLU A 190 -9.45 10.98 -7.09
N ALA A 191 -9.36 9.75 -6.56
CA ALA A 191 -8.54 9.45 -5.39
C ALA A 191 -7.04 9.75 -5.61
N GLN A 192 -6.50 9.41 -6.78
CA GLN A 192 -5.10 9.67 -7.12
C GLN A 192 -4.82 11.16 -7.27
N ALA A 193 -5.72 11.91 -7.92
CA ALA A 193 -5.58 13.35 -8.14
C ALA A 193 -5.46 14.11 -6.82
N VAL A 194 -6.42 13.94 -5.89
CA VAL A 194 -6.38 14.63 -4.59
C VAL A 194 -5.17 14.21 -3.75
N SER A 195 -4.73 12.94 -3.84
CA SER A 195 -3.50 12.49 -3.17
C SER A 195 -2.25 13.21 -3.69
N LEU A 196 -2.12 13.35 -5.00
CA LEU A 196 -0.97 14.01 -5.63
C LEU A 196 -1.03 15.53 -5.38
N ASP A 197 -2.21 16.13 -5.46
CA ASP A 197 -2.41 17.54 -5.17
C ASP A 197 -2.00 17.87 -3.74
N LEU A 198 -2.40 17.07 -2.74
CA LEU A 198 -1.97 17.25 -1.35
C LEU A 198 -0.44 17.13 -1.21
N HIS A 199 0.20 16.18 -1.91
CA HIS A 199 1.66 16.07 -1.90
C HIS A 199 2.33 17.35 -2.45
N PHE A 200 1.86 17.90 -3.57
CA PHE A 200 2.44 19.11 -4.16
C PHE A 200 2.13 20.38 -3.35
N LEU A 201 0.87 20.60 -2.99
CA LEU A 201 0.41 21.83 -2.33
C LEU A 201 0.81 21.92 -0.86
N ILE A 202 1.21 20.80 -0.23
CA ILE A 202 1.63 20.75 1.16
C ILE A 202 3.10 20.38 1.27
N GLU A 203 3.48 19.15 0.92
CA GLU A 203 4.82 18.63 1.19
C GLU A 203 5.88 19.33 0.33
N GLN A 204 5.71 19.39 -0.99
CA GLN A 204 6.65 20.06 -1.90
C GLN A 204 6.76 21.55 -1.60
N LYS A 205 5.61 22.21 -1.40
CA LYS A 205 5.53 23.62 -1.04
C LYS A 205 6.26 23.93 0.27
N ALA A 206 6.00 23.17 1.34
CA ALA A 206 6.67 23.36 2.63
C ALA A 206 8.18 23.20 2.52
N LYS A 207 8.64 22.15 1.82
CA LYS A 207 10.06 21.84 1.67
C LYS A 207 10.79 22.85 0.81
N SER A 208 10.17 23.29 -0.29
CA SER A 208 10.72 24.34 -1.14
C SER A 208 10.92 25.67 -0.41
N PHE A 209 10.10 25.98 0.60
CA PHE A 209 10.15 27.26 1.30
C PHE A 209 11.02 27.24 2.56
N THR A 210 11.58 26.08 2.88
CA THR A 210 12.41 25.85 4.06
C THR A 210 13.75 25.26 3.64
N HIS A 211 14.63 24.99 4.60
CA HIS A 211 15.89 24.27 4.37
C HIS A 211 15.71 22.74 4.33
N LEU A 212 14.47 22.26 4.45
CA LEU A 212 14.14 20.84 4.41
C LEU A 212 14.33 20.28 3.00
N TYR A 213 14.71 19.00 2.92
CA TYR A 213 14.99 18.37 1.64
C TYR A 213 13.71 18.08 0.85
N MET A 214 13.68 18.61 -0.36
CA MET A 214 12.64 18.42 -1.37
C MET A 214 13.01 17.27 -2.31
N ASN A 215 12.03 16.58 -2.90
CA ASN A 215 12.29 15.57 -3.92
C ASN A 215 11.84 16.05 -5.29
N PHE A 216 12.62 15.76 -6.32
CA PHE A 216 12.15 15.69 -7.70
C PHE A 216 11.15 14.53 -7.81
N ASN A 217 10.08 14.73 -8.56
CA ASN A 217 9.04 13.72 -8.78
C ASN A 217 9.23 12.93 -10.08
N GLY A 218 10.40 13.08 -10.73
CA GLY A 218 10.80 12.28 -11.88
C GLY A 218 10.41 12.87 -13.24
N THR A 219 9.63 13.95 -13.27
CA THR A 219 9.11 14.59 -14.49
C THR A 219 8.57 16.00 -14.17
N ALA A 220 8.31 16.80 -15.19
CA ALA A 220 7.84 18.19 -15.09
C ALA A 220 8.74 19.05 -14.21
N GLY A 221 10.05 18.84 -14.34
CA GLY A 221 11.06 19.65 -13.66
C GLY A 221 12.28 19.91 -14.53
N ILE A 222 12.94 21.00 -14.20
CA ILE A 222 14.15 21.49 -14.87
C ILE A 222 15.30 21.33 -13.89
N TRP A 223 16.38 20.72 -14.36
CA TRP A 223 17.62 20.57 -13.63
C TRP A 223 18.70 21.43 -14.27
N ARG A 224 19.56 22.02 -13.45
CA ARG A 224 20.85 22.53 -13.93
C ARG A 224 21.75 21.34 -14.26
N THR A 225 22.33 21.30 -15.45
CA THR A 225 23.18 20.19 -15.91
C THR A 225 24.37 19.98 -14.97
N SER A 226 24.99 21.07 -14.50
CA SER A 226 26.09 21.02 -13.53
C SER A 226 25.69 20.41 -12.18
N CYS A 227 24.45 20.61 -11.74
CA CYS A 227 23.91 20.01 -10.51
C CYS A 227 23.81 18.48 -10.64
N ILE A 228 23.27 17.98 -11.77
CA ILE A 228 23.20 16.53 -12.03
C ILE A 228 24.61 15.92 -12.02
N ASN A 229 25.55 16.56 -12.72
CA ASN A 229 26.93 16.07 -12.84
C ASN A 229 27.64 16.09 -11.49
N ASP A 230 27.56 17.20 -10.75
CA ASP A 230 28.15 17.30 -9.41
C ASP A 230 27.54 16.25 -8.47
N ALA A 231 26.22 16.05 -8.47
CA ALA A 231 25.59 15.04 -7.61
C ALA A 231 26.03 13.59 -7.93
N GLY A 232 26.70 13.32 -9.06
CA GLY A 232 27.14 11.99 -9.50
C GLY A 232 26.25 11.34 -10.56
N GLY A 233 25.34 12.12 -11.15
CA GLY A 233 24.42 11.66 -12.20
C GLY A 233 23.30 10.73 -11.72
N TRP A 234 22.68 10.05 -12.68
CA TRP A 234 21.59 9.10 -12.45
C TRP A 234 22.12 7.74 -11.97
N HIS A 235 21.64 7.30 -10.81
CA HIS A 235 21.94 5.99 -10.25
C HIS A 235 20.84 4.98 -10.58
N THR A 236 21.22 3.74 -10.90
CA THR A 236 20.31 2.65 -11.29
C THR A 236 20.01 1.66 -10.16
N THR A 237 20.54 1.92 -8.96
CA THR A 237 20.45 1.01 -7.81
C THR A 237 19.08 1.02 -7.12
N THR A 238 18.28 2.06 -7.34
CA THR A 238 16.95 2.25 -6.72
C THR A 238 15.87 2.35 -7.80
N LEU A 239 14.62 2.05 -7.45
CA LEU A 239 13.47 2.21 -8.37
C LEU A 239 12.95 3.65 -8.48
N VAL A 240 13.51 4.56 -7.68
CA VAL A 240 13.18 5.99 -7.62
C VAL A 240 14.48 6.79 -7.71
N GLU A 241 15.02 6.84 -8.93
CA GLU A 241 16.28 7.52 -9.24
C GLU A 241 16.21 9.03 -9.01
N ASP A 242 15.01 9.58 -9.13
CA ASP A 242 14.65 10.99 -8.91
C ASP A 242 14.84 11.39 -7.45
N LEU A 243 14.29 10.62 -6.52
CA LEU A 243 14.45 10.83 -5.08
C LEU A 243 15.92 10.69 -4.65
N ASP A 244 16.62 9.67 -5.17
CA ASP A 244 18.04 9.44 -4.91
C ASP A 244 18.91 10.63 -5.34
N LEU A 245 18.71 11.14 -6.56
CA LEU A 245 19.43 12.31 -7.07
C LEU A 245 19.13 13.57 -6.25
N SER A 246 17.86 13.79 -5.89
CA SER A 246 17.44 14.96 -5.13
C SER A 246 18.12 15.06 -3.77
N TYR A 247 18.24 13.94 -3.06
CA TYR A 247 18.91 13.90 -1.78
C TYR A 247 20.42 14.15 -1.91
N ARG A 248 21.08 13.48 -2.87
CA ARG A 248 22.51 13.69 -3.12
C ARG A 248 22.84 15.14 -3.49
N ALA A 249 22.03 15.77 -4.34
CA ALA A 249 22.21 17.17 -4.72
C ALA A 249 22.10 18.10 -3.50
N GLN A 250 21.07 17.95 -2.68
CA GLN A 250 20.88 18.81 -1.50
C GLN A 250 21.92 18.57 -0.40
N MET A 251 22.44 17.35 -0.25
CA MET A 251 23.58 17.05 0.63
C MET A 251 24.87 17.76 0.21
N LYS A 252 25.00 18.10 -1.08
CA LYS A 252 26.07 18.94 -1.61
C LYS A 252 25.78 20.44 -1.53
N GLY A 253 24.60 20.84 -1.03
CA GLY A 253 24.21 22.23 -0.84
C GLY A 253 23.48 22.86 -2.02
N TRP A 254 23.07 22.08 -3.03
CA TRP A 254 22.15 22.54 -4.06
C TRP A 254 20.76 22.78 -3.49
N LYS A 255 20.07 23.80 -4.01
CA LYS A 255 18.70 24.14 -3.63
C LYS A 255 17.70 23.60 -4.65
N CYS A 256 16.50 23.34 -4.16
CA CYS A 256 15.35 22.93 -4.96
C CYS A 256 14.21 23.93 -4.77
N LEU A 257 13.46 24.20 -5.83
CA LEU A 257 12.33 25.13 -5.84
C LEU A 257 11.09 24.44 -6.41
N PHE A 258 9.95 24.59 -5.76
CA PHE A 258 8.65 24.15 -6.25
C PHE A 258 7.82 25.35 -6.75
N LEU A 259 7.33 25.27 -7.98
CA LEU A 259 6.46 26.28 -8.59
C LEU A 259 5.02 25.79 -8.66
N GLU A 260 4.21 26.23 -7.71
CA GLU A 260 2.78 25.91 -7.62
C GLU A 260 1.98 26.45 -8.83
N GLY A 261 2.32 27.63 -9.33
CA GLY A 261 1.59 28.31 -10.43
C GLY A 261 1.98 27.85 -11.84
N VAL A 262 2.88 26.86 -11.96
CA VAL A 262 3.29 26.26 -13.22
C VAL A 262 2.82 24.81 -13.18
N GLU A 263 1.75 24.52 -13.92
CA GLU A 263 1.13 23.20 -13.97
C GLU A 263 1.43 22.51 -15.29
N VAL A 264 1.72 21.21 -15.23
CA VAL A 264 1.89 20.35 -16.41
C VAL A 264 0.97 19.14 -16.28
N ASP A 265 0.07 18.99 -17.23
CA ASP A 265 -0.93 17.94 -17.20
C ASP A 265 -0.35 16.55 -17.49
N ALA A 266 -0.85 15.54 -16.79
CA ALA A 266 -0.49 14.15 -16.94
C ALA A 266 -1.71 13.21 -16.90
N GLU A 267 -1.55 12.00 -17.46
CA GLU A 267 -2.56 10.96 -17.42
C GLU A 267 -2.41 10.03 -16.20
N LEU A 268 -3.44 10.01 -15.36
CA LEU A 268 -3.53 9.12 -14.21
C LEU A 268 -3.84 7.67 -14.63
N PRO A 269 -3.29 6.67 -13.92
CA PRO A 269 -3.67 5.27 -14.13
C PRO A 269 -5.16 5.03 -13.91
N VAL A 270 -5.86 4.62 -14.98
CA VAL A 270 -7.28 4.27 -14.96
C VAL A 270 -7.55 2.83 -14.51
N GLN A 271 -6.51 1.98 -14.51
CA GLN A 271 -6.61 0.58 -14.08
C GLN A 271 -6.04 0.39 -12.67
N MET A 272 -6.78 -0.28 -11.78
CA MET A 272 -6.35 -0.55 -10.40
C MET A 272 -4.99 -1.26 -10.30
N ASN A 273 -4.74 -2.27 -11.13
CA ASN A 273 -3.43 -2.96 -11.14
C ASN A 273 -2.30 -2.09 -11.67
N ALA A 274 -2.58 -1.08 -12.50
CA ALA A 274 -1.59 -0.11 -12.96
C ALA A 274 -1.25 0.89 -11.84
N ALA A 275 -2.27 1.38 -11.11
CA ALA A 275 -2.09 2.19 -9.90
C ALA A 275 -1.29 1.44 -8.82
N LYS A 276 -1.60 0.16 -8.57
CA LYS A 276 -0.82 -0.71 -7.67
C LYS A 276 0.64 -0.84 -8.05
N ARG A 277 0.95 -1.03 -9.34
CA ARG A 277 2.35 -1.09 -9.79
C ARG A 277 3.08 0.22 -9.54
N GLN A 278 2.44 1.35 -9.81
CA GLN A 278 3.02 2.66 -9.55
C GLN A 278 3.30 2.86 -8.05
N GLN A 279 2.31 2.61 -7.20
CA GLN A 279 2.43 2.70 -5.75
C GLN A 279 3.48 1.73 -5.17
N PHE A 280 3.54 0.50 -5.71
CA PHE A 280 4.56 -0.48 -5.34
C PHE A 280 5.98 0.05 -5.63
N ARG A 281 6.20 0.65 -6.81
CA ARG A 281 7.52 1.21 -7.17
C ARG A 281 7.91 2.35 -6.25
N TRP A 282 6.99 3.27 -5.95
CA TRP A 282 7.25 4.39 -5.04
C TRP A 282 7.55 3.92 -3.62
N ALA A 283 6.77 2.95 -3.12
CA ALA A 283 6.96 2.38 -1.78
C ALA A 283 8.29 1.64 -1.67
N LYS A 284 8.56 0.70 -2.58
CA LYS A 284 9.82 -0.04 -2.60
C LYS A 284 11.02 0.88 -2.80
N GLY A 285 10.94 1.77 -3.78
CA GLY A 285 12.01 2.70 -4.11
C GLY A 285 12.38 3.62 -2.95
N SER A 286 11.39 4.19 -2.25
CA SER A 286 11.66 5.09 -1.11
C SER A 286 12.41 4.39 0.01
N ILE A 287 12.04 3.14 0.33
CA ILE A 287 12.76 2.33 1.33
C ILE A 287 14.17 1.97 0.85
N GLN A 288 14.37 1.70 -0.45
CA GLN A 288 15.71 1.48 -0.99
C GLN A 288 16.60 2.71 -0.87
N VAL A 289 16.05 3.91 -1.09
CA VAL A 289 16.77 5.17 -0.86
C VAL A 289 17.04 5.37 0.63
N ALA A 290 16.10 5.04 1.52
CA ALA A 290 16.33 5.05 2.96
C ALA A 290 17.54 4.17 3.34
N LEU A 291 17.55 2.91 2.90
CA LEU A 291 18.64 1.97 3.17
C LEU A 291 19.99 2.44 2.61
N LYS A 292 19.99 3.20 1.52
CA LYS A 292 21.19 3.69 0.86
C LYS A 292 21.74 4.99 1.45
N LEU A 293 20.88 5.98 1.71
CA LEU A 293 21.31 7.36 1.98
C LEU A 293 21.04 7.83 3.42
N LEU A 294 20.18 7.14 4.18
CA LEU A 294 19.74 7.65 5.48
C LEU A 294 20.89 7.75 6.48
N SER A 295 21.81 6.78 6.51
CA SER A 295 23.02 6.85 7.34
C SER A 295 23.86 8.09 7.02
N ASP A 296 24.05 8.36 5.73
CA ASP A 296 24.90 9.45 5.25
C ASP A 296 24.28 10.80 5.59
N VAL A 297 22.95 10.93 5.46
CA VAL A 297 22.21 12.12 5.89
C VAL A 297 22.32 12.34 7.40
N MET A 298 22.18 11.28 8.20
CA MET A 298 22.23 11.35 9.66
C MET A 298 23.61 11.73 10.19
N LEU A 299 24.68 11.22 9.57
CA LEU A 299 26.05 11.47 9.96
C LEU A 299 26.59 12.82 9.45
N ASN A 300 25.97 13.39 8.40
CA ASN A 300 26.42 14.67 7.85
C ASN A 300 26.17 15.83 8.84
N ARG A 301 27.27 16.48 9.27
CA ARG A 301 27.24 17.62 10.20
C ARG A 301 26.69 18.91 9.59
N LYS A 302 26.68 19.02 8.26
CA LYS A 302 26.14 20.20 7.55
C LYS A 302 24.62 20.18 7.45
N VAL A 303 23.98 19.04 7.74
CA VAL A 303 22.52 18.89 7.67
C VAL A 303 21.89 19.23 9.02
N PRO A 304 20.93 20.17 9.08
CA PRO A 304 20.23 20.51 10.31
C PRO A 304 19.43 19.35 10.90
N ALA A 305 19.23 19.35 12.22
CA ALA A 305 18.58 18.24 12.94
C ALA A 305 17.13 18.01 12.50
N ASP A 306 16.37 19.07 12.26
CA ASP A 306 15.00 18.98 11.73
C ASP A 306 14.96 18.42 10.30
N THR A 307 15.93 18.78 9.46
CA THR A 307 16.09 18.20 8.11
C THR A 307 16.40 16.70 8.19
N LYS A 308 17.19 16.27 9.17
CA LYS A 308 17.44 14.84 9.43
C LYS A 308 16.14 14.11 9.81
N VAL A 309 15.37 14.66 10.74
CA VAL A 309 14.06 14.08 11.12
C VAL A 309 13.12 14.00 9.92
N GLN A 310 13.05 15.06 9.10
CA GLN A 310 12.22 15.06 7.89
C GLN A 310 12.70 14.07 6.84
N ALA A 311 14.02 13.93 6.67
CA ALA A 311 14.60 12.94 5.79
C ALA A 311 14.26 11.51 6.23
N PHE A 312 14.36 11.23 7.53
CA PHE A 312 13.92 9.96 8.11
C PHE A 312 12.47 9.69 7.75
N ILE A 313 11.56 10.58 8.16
CA ILE A 313 10.12 10.39 7.98
C ILE A 313 9.74 10.26 6.50
N GLN A 314 10.31 11.06 5.60
CA GLN A 314 9.99 11.01 4.18
C GLN A 314 10.45 9.71 3.52
N LEU A 315 11.68 9.27 3.80
CA LEU A 315 12.26 8.08 3.19
C LEU A 315 11.63 6.80 3.75
N THR A 316 11.23 6.79 5.03
CA THR A 316 10.57 5.65 5.68
C THR A 316 9.05 5.72 5.68
N ARG A 317 8.42 6.73 5.04
CA ARG A 317 6.97 6.98 5.09
C ARG A 317 6.11 5.77 4.78
N HIS A 318 6.58 4.87 3.92
CA HIS A 318 5.81 3.69 3.50
C HIS A 318 5.74 2.60 4.57
N VAL A 319 6.55 2.67 5.63
CA VAL A 319 6.47 1.78 6.81
C VAL A 319 5.13 1.92 7.55
N VAL A 320 4.41 3.03 7.37
CA VAL A 320 3.04 3.17 7.91
C VAL A 320 2.09 2.09 7.40
N ASN A 321 2.31 1.53 6.19
CA ASN A 321 1.43 0.50 5.62
C ASN A 321 1.50 -0.84 6.40
N PRO A 322 2.67 -1.47 6.61
CA PRO A 322 2.75 -2.69 7.41
C PRO A 322 2.30 -2.47 8.86
N LEU A 323 2.64 -1.32 9.45
CA LEU A 323 2.22 -0.95 10.80
C LEU A 323 0.70 -0.82 10.90
N PHE A 324 0.07 -0.13 9.95
CA PHE A 324 -1.38 -0.03 9.84
C PHE A 324 -2.05 -1.40 9.72
N LEU A 325 -1.54 -2.30 8.87
CA LEU A 325 -2.08 -3.66 8.74
C LEU A 325 -1.92 -4.48 10.02
N ALA A 326 -0.78 -4.37 10.71
CA ALA A 326 -0.57 -5.03 11.99
C ALA A 326 -1.56 -4.52 13.04
N GLN A 327 -1.79 -3.20 13.11
CA GLN A 327 -2.78 -2.62 14.01
C GLN A 327 -4.20 -3.08 13.66
N PHE A 328 -4.54 -3.13 12.37
CA PHE A 328 -5.83 -3.63 11.88
C PHE A 328 -6.06 -5.10 12.24
N LEU A 329 -5.01 -5.93 12.26
CA LEU A 329 -5.08 -7.32 12.70
C LEU A 329 -5.19 -7.46 14.22
N ILE A 330 -4.41 -6.70 14.99
CA ILE A 330 -4.36 -6.84 16.46
C ILE A 330 -5.66 -6.33 17.11
N PHE A 331 -6.24 -5.26 16.58
CA PHE A 331 -7.36 -4.58 17.25
C PHE A 331 -8.60 -5.47 17.51
N PRO A 332 -9.12 -6.24 16.52
CA PRO A 332 -10.27 -7.11 16.74
C PRO A 332 -9.94 -8.28 17.67
N MET A 333 -8.68 -8.72 17.70
CA MET A 333 -8.23 -9.76 18.64
C MET A 333 -8.33 -9.26 20.08
N LEU A 334 -7.88 -8.02 20.35
CA LEU A 334 -8.01 -7.41 21.68
C LEU A 334 -9.48 -7.28 22.09
N LEU A 335 -10.36 -6.87 21.17
CA LEU A 335 -11.80 -6.79 21.41
C LEU A 335 -12.42 -8.17 21.68
N ALA A 336 -12.06 -9.19 20.90
CA ALA A 336 -12.57 -10.56 21.07
C ALA A 336 -12.10 -11.21 22.38
N MET A 337 -10.93 -10.81 22.87
CA MET A 337 -10.38 -11.24 24.16
C MET A 337 -10.99 -10.49 25.35
N ASN A 338 -11.94 -9.57 25.11
CA ASN A 338 -12.48 -8.65 26.12
C ASN A 338 -11.38 -7.92 26.91
N TYR A 339 -10.28 -7.58 26.24
CA TYR A 339 -9.19 -6.86 26.87
C TYR A 339 -9.62 -5.41 27.16
N GLU A 340 -9.49 -4.95 28.41
CA GLU A 340 -9.78 -3.57 28.78
C GLU A 340 -8.80 -2.62 28.10
N LEU A 341 -9.19 -2.09 26.95
CA LEU A 341 -8.39 -1.11 26.19
C LEU A 341 -8.23 0.21 26.96
N TYR A 342 -9.21 0.52 27.81
CA TYR A 342 -9.28 1.74 28.60
C TYR A 342 -9.73 1.42 30.01
N THR A 343 -8.98 1.94 31.00
CA THR A 343 -9.36 1.85 32.42
C THR A 343 -10.48 2.83 32.79
N VAL A 344 -10.77 3.80 31.92
CA VAL A 344 -11.74 4.87 32.18
C VAL A 344 -12.81 4.88 31.08
N GLY A 345 -14.09 4.85 31.48
CA GLY A 345 -15.22 4.65 30.57
C GLY A 345 -15.39 5.70 29.46
N TRP A 346 -14.88 6.91 29.62
CA TRP A 346 -14.96 7.98 28.59
C TRP A 346 -13.76 8.01 27.63
N ALA A 347 -12.67 7.30 27.93
CA ALA A 347 -11.46 7.33 27.10
C ALA A 347 -11.63 6.78 25.65
N PRO A 348 -12.58 5.87 25.35
CA PRO A 348 -12.96 5.55 23.97
C PRO A 348 -13.35 6.77 23.13
N LEU A 349 -14.04 7.76 23.72
CA LEU A 349 -14.45 8.99 23.03
C LEU A 349 -13.25 9.83 22.60
N ILE A 350 -12.21 9.91 23.43
CA ILE A 350 -10.94 10.57 23.06
C ILE A 350 -10.35 9.92 21.83
N SER A 351 -10.37 8.59 21.76
CA SER A 351 -9.73 7.86 20.68
C SER A 351 -10.45 8.06 19.34
N VAL A 352 -11.79 8.07 19.36
CA VAL A 352 -12.59 8.43 18.18
C VAL A 352 -12.39 9.90 17.79
N PHE A 353 -12.32 10.80 18.77
CA PHE A 353 -12.04 12.21 18.54
C PHE A 353 -10.66 12.40 17.88
N MET A 354 -9.62 11.78 18.43
CA MET A 354 -8.26 11.83 17.88
C MET A 354 -8.18 11.19 16.49
N TYR A 355 -8.81 10.03 16.27
CA TYR A 355 -8.90 9.43 14.93
C TYR A 355 -9.56 10.38 13.92
N THR A 356 -10.63 11.06 14.33
CA THR A 356 -11.35 12.00 13.46
C THR A 356 -10.52 13.25 13.19
N MET A 357 -9.97 13.87 14.23
CA MET A 357 -9.21 15.12 14.10
C MET A 357 -7.88 14.93 13.38
N MET A 358 -7.15 13.84 13.67
CA MET A 358 -5.87 13.55 13.04
C MET A 358 -5.98 12.81 11.71
N GLY A 359 -7.17 12.27 11.40
CA GLY A 359 -7.47 11.57 10.17
C GLY A 359 -8.50 12.33 9.34
N PRO A 360 -9.71 11.77 9.08
CA PRO A 360 -10.65 12.32 8.11
C PRO A 360 -11.01 13.80 8.30
N GLY A 361 -11.32 14.21 9.53
CA GLY A 361 -11.72 15.58 9.85
C GLY A 361 -10.60 16.59 9.62
N GLY A 362 -9.39 16.30 10.08
CA GLY A 362 -8.25 17.18 9.87
C GLY A 362 -7.87 17.31 8.38
N TYR A 363 -7.94 16.22 7.62
CA TYR A 363 -7.73 16.28 6.16
C TYR A 363 -8.80 17.13 5.46
N LEU A 364 -10.08 17.01 5.86
CA LEU A 364 -11.14 17.86 5.31
C LEU A 364 -10.93 19.34 5.62
N LEU A 365 -10.43 19.69 6.82
CA LEU A 365 -10.05 21.07 7.16
C LEU A 365 -8.88 21.56 6.30
N VAL A 366 -7.87 20.70 6.07
CA VAL A 366 -6.75 21.04 5.20
C VAL A 366 -7.22 21.26 3.76
N ILE A 367 -8.09 20.40 3.23
CA ILE A 367 -8.69 20.54 1.89
C ILE A 367 -9.49 21.84 1.81
N SER A 368 -10.39 22.11 2.76
CA SER A 368 -11.22 23.31 2.72
C SER A 368 -10.37 24.59 2.72
N GLN A 369 -9.27 24.59 3.46
CA GLN A 369 -8.35 25.73 3.54
C GLN A 369 -7.45 25.87 2.32
N THR A 370 -7.04 24.76 1.68
CA THR A 370 -6.21 24.78 0.46
C THR A 370 -6.99 25.31 -0.74
N TRP A 371 -8.29 25.01 -0.83
CA TRP A 371 -9.18 25.42 -1.92
C TRP A 371 -10.28 26.41 -1.47
N ASN A 372 -10.01 27.22 -0.45
CA ASN A 372 -10.99 28.13 0.14
C ASN A 372 -11.53 29.21 -0.81
N GLY A 373 -10.78 29.56 -1.86
CA GLY A 373 -11.14 30.58 -2.85
C GLY A 373 -12.27 30.17 -3.79
N ASP A 374 -12.64 28.89 -3.82
CA ASP A 374 -13.73 28.37 -4.66
C ASP A 374 -14.54 27.31 -3.90
N ALA A 375 -15.78 27.67 -3.56
CA ALA A 375 -16.70 26.81 -2.82
C ALA A 375 -17.04 25.50 -3.55
N SER A 376 -17.01 25.51 -4.89
CA SER A 376 -17.30 24.32 -5.69
C SER A 376 -16.12 23.35 -5.67
N MET A 377 -14.91 23.89 -5.82
CA MET A 377 -13.68 23.11 -5.89
C MET A 377 -13.37 22.39 -4.56
N TRP A 378 -13.51 23.04 -3.40
CA TRP A 378 -13.24 22.34 -2.13
C TRP A 378 -14.25 21.21 -1.89
N ARG A 379 -15.52 21.37 -2.28
CA ARG A 379 -16.55 20.31 -2.16
C ARG A 379 -16.22 19.13 -3.06
N GLU A 380 -15.75 19.40 -4.27
CA GLU A 380 -15.28 18.36 -5.20
C GLU A 380 -14.10 17.61 -4.60
N LYS A 381 -13.03 18.30 -4.17
CA LYS A 381 -11.85 17.68 -3.55
C LYS A 381 -12.19 16.94 -2.25
N ALA A 382 -13.15 17.42 -1.46
CA ALA A 382 -13.66 16.73 -0.28
C ALA A 382 -14.39 15.42 -0.65
N ARG A 383 -15.18 15.38 -1.73
CA ARG A 383 -15.75 14.14 -2.26
C ARG A 383 -14.65 13.15 -2.68
N GLN A 384 -13.67 13.62 -3.45
CA GLN A 384 -12.56 12.80 -3.91
C GLN A 384 -11.74 12.23 -2.74
N PHE A 385 -11.61 12.98 -1.64
CA PHE A 385 -10.96 12.52 -0.43
C PHE A 385 -11.60 11.27 0.20
N PHE A 386 -12.92 11.10 0.11
CA PHE A 386 -13.56 9.85 0.56
C PHE A 386 -13.06 8.65 -0.26
N PHE A 387 -12.91 8.80 -1.58
CA PHE A 387 -12.31 7.75 -2.41
C PHE A 387 -10.83 7.56 -2.10
N LEU A 388 -10.10 8.62 -1.75
CA LEU A 388 -8.72 8.52 -1.28
C LEU A 388 -8.60 7.70 0.01
N MET A 389 -9.51 7.84 0.97
CA MET A 389 -9.48 7.02 2.19
C MET A 389 -9.61 5.53 1.88
N PHE A 390 -10.54 5.16 1.00
CA PHE A 390 -10.73 3.77 0.57
C PHE A 390 -9.54 3.26 -0.25
N PHE A 391 -9.03 4.09 -1.16
CA PHE A 391 -7.86 3.74 -1.95
C PHE A 391 -6.60 3.55 -1.08
N SER A 392 -6.33 4.47 -0.15
CA SER A 392 -5.14 4.45 0.72
C SER A 392 -5.14 3.26 1.68
N SER A 393 -6.30 2.96 2.28
CA SER A 393 -6.43 1.78 3.15
C SER A 393 -6.32 0.49 2.35
N GLY A 394 -6.98 0.37 1.20
CA GLY A 394 -6.92 -0.84 0.38
C GLY A 394 -5.53 -1.10 -0.23
N ILE A 395 -4.82 -0.06 -0.67
CA ILE A 395 -3.49 -0.18 -1.27
C ILE A 395 -2.40 -0.54 -0.24
N SER A 396 -2.68 -0.41 1.05
CA SER A 396 -1.73 -0.72 2.12
C SER A 396 -1.20 -2.15 2.05
N VAL A 397 -1.99 -3.12 1.55
CA VAL A 397 -1.55 -4.50 1.31
C VAL A 397 -0.44 -4.54 0.26
N ASN A 398 -0.66 -3.92 -0.89
CA ASN A 398 0.32 -3.86 -1.97
C ASN A 398 1.60 -3.13 -1.54
N ASN A 399 1.46 -2.02 -0.83
CA ASN A 399 2.60 -1.23 -0.35
C ASN A 399 3.35 -1.93 0.78
N THR A 400 2.68 -2.73 1.61
CA THR A 400 3.33 -3.58 2.62
C THR A 400 4.22 -4.63 1.97
N VAL A 401 3.74 -5.30 0.92
CA VAL A 401 4.57 -6.24 0.15
C VAL A 401 5.78 -5.51 -0.47
N ALA A 402 5.59 -4.27 -0.94
CA ALA A 402 6.68 -3.46 -1.49
C ALA A 402 7.77 -3.12 -0.45
N VAL A 403 7.37 -2.77 0.77
CA VAL A 403 8.30 -2.48 1.88
C VAL A 403 9.11 -3.72 2.24
N PHE A 404 8.47 -4.89 2.40
CA PHE A 404 9.19 -6.12 2.70
C PHE A 404 10.11 -6.56 1.54
N ASP A 405 9.68 -6.38 0.29
CA ASP A 405 10.49 -6.67 -0.89
C ASP A 405 11.65 -5.67 -1.06
N ALA A 406 11.56 -4.46 -0.52
CA ALA A 406 12.69 -3.52 -0.47
C ALA A 406 13.78 -3.96 0.52
N VAL A 407 13.37 -4.47 1.68
CA VAL A 407 14.29 -4.88 2.77
C VAL A 407 14.90 -6.26 2.51
N PHE A 408 14.09 -7.22 2.05
CA PHE A 408 14.51 -8.62 1.91
C PHE A 408 14.67 -9.08 0.45
N GLY A 409 14.14 -8.33 -0.51
CA GLY A 409 14.14 -8.71 -1.92
C GLY A 409 15.48 -8.46 -2.61
N LYS A 410 15.83 -9.35 -3.56
CA LYS A 410 17.12 -9.31 -4.28
C LYS A 410 17.08 -8.64 -5.66
N LYS A 411 15.90 -8.35 -6.22
CA LYS A 411 15.76 -7.89 -7.62
C LYS A 411 15.05 -6.55 -7.74
N ASN A 412 15.64 -5.65 -8.53
CA ASN A 412 15.02 -4.41 -9.01
C ASN A 412 14.40 -4.67 -10.38
N GLU A 413 13.19 -5.23 -10.39
CA GLU A 413 12.42 -5.35 -11.63
C GLU A 413 11.48 -4.14 -11.77
N PHE A 414 11.73 -3.29 -12.76
CA PHE A 414 10.83 -2.18 -13.08
C PHE A 414 9.72 -2.69 -13.99
N LEU A 415 8.55 -2.95 -13.39
CA LEU A 415 7.34 -3.27 -14.13
C LEU A 415 6.68 -1.96 -14.56
N ARG A 416 6.54 -1.72 -15.86
CA ARG A 416 5.92 -0.50 -16.38
C ARG A 416 4.45 -0.34 -15.95
N THR A 417 4.02 0.92 -15.88
CA THR A 417 2.63 1.31 -15.66
C THR A 417 2.00 1.63 -17.01
N PRO A 418 1.06 0.81 -17.50
CA PRO A 418 0.41 1.05 -18.79
C PRO A 418 -0.27 2.42 -18.86
N LYS A 419 -0.05 3.11 -19.97
CA LYS A 419 -0.77 4.32 -20.36
C LYS A 419 -1.70 4.01 -21.52
N PHE A 420 -2.84 4.69 -21.53
CA PHE A 420 -3.90 4.39 -22.49
C PHE A 420 -4.27 5.60 -23.35
N GLY A 421 -3.76 6.80 -23.08
CA GLY A 421 -4.12 8.01 -23.82
C GLY A 421 -5.52 8.50 -23.45
N ILE A 422 -5.94 8.34 -22.19
CA ILE A 422 -7.25 8.77 -21.70
C ILE A 422 -7.22 10.25 -21.38
N VAL A 423 -8.14 11.02 -21.97
CA VAL A 423 -8.32 12.46 -21.73
C VAL A 423 -9.77 12.75 -21.37
N ASN A 424 -10.72 12.07 -22.00
CA ASN A 424 -12.14 12.31 -21.81
C ASN A 424 -12.80 11.19 -21.00
N LYS A 425 -13.90 11.52 -20.30
CA LYS A 425 -14.70 10.54 -19.55
C LYS A 425 -15.31 9.42 -20.41
N GLY A 426 -15.50 9.69 -21.71
CA GLY A 426 -16.03 8.72 -22.68
C GLY A 426 -14.98 7.76 -23.27
N ASP A 427 -13.69 7.98 -23.01
CA ASP A 427 -12.64 7.15 -23.60
C ASP A 427 -12.64 5.73 -22.98
N ASP A 428 -12.44 4.69 -23.81
CA ASP A 428 -12.34 3.31 -23.33
C ASP A 428 -10.91 2.77 -23.43
N TRP A 429 -10.47 2.10 -22.37
CA TRP A 429 -9.17 1.45 -22.28
C TRP A 429 -9.26 -0.08 -22.25
N ARG A 430 -10.46 -0.65 -22.06
CA ARG A 430 -10.65 -2.08 -21.77
C ARG A 430 -10.21 -3.00 -22.92
N ASN A 431 -10.25 -2.49 -24.15
CA ASN A 431 -9.85 -3.24 -25.36
C ASN A 431 -8.40 -2.95 -25.80
N LYS A 432 -7.64 -2.10 -25.06
CA LYS A 432 -6.26 -1.74 -25.41
C LYS A 432 -5.28 -2.86 -25.04
N GLU A 433 -4.13 -2.88 -25.70
CA GLU A 433 -3.20 -4.02 -25.63
C GLU A 433 -2.50 -4.16 -24.28
N TYR A 434 -2.35 -3.05 -23.54
CA TYR A 434 -1.55 -3.01 -22.32
C TYR A 434 -2.34 -3.27 -21.04
N VAL A 435 -3.58 -3.76 -21.13
CA VAL A 435 -4.42 -4.13 -19.98
C VAL A 435 -3.77 -5.22 -19.13
N LEU A 436 -3.63 -4.95 -17.83
CA LEU A 436 -2.99 -5.88 -16.90
C LEU A 436 -3.92 -6.99 -16.44
N PRO A 437 -3.40 -8.22 -16.25
CA PRO A 437 -4.18 -9.34 -15.72
C PRO A 437 -4.34 -9.25 -14.19
N PHE A 438 -5.12 -10.19 -13.65
CA PHE A 438 -5.29 -10.40 -12.22
C PHE A 438 -3.95 -10.65 -11.52
N THR A 439 -3.77 -10.07 -10.33
CA THR A 439 -2.55 -10.19 -9.52
C THR A 439 -2.80 -10.98 -8.25
N LYS A 440 -1.80 -11.74 -7.79
CA LYS A 440 -1.92 -12.55 -6.56
C LYS A 440 -2.10 -11.70 -5.30
N THR A 441 -1.63 -10.46 -5.30
CA THR A 441 -1.84 -9.49 -4.22
C THR A 441 -3.32 -9.26 -3.92
N THR A 442 -4.19 -9.41 -4.92
CA THR A 442 -5.64 -9.31 -4.74
C THR A 442 -6.22 -10.39 -3.82
N LEU A 443 -5.60 -11.56 -3.72
CA LEU A 443 -6.03 -12.57 -2.74
C LEU A 443 -5.79 -12.12 -1.30
N LEU A 444 -4.69 -11.40 -1.05
CA LEU A 444 -4.42 -10.82 0.27
C LEU A 444 -5.39 -9.68 0.58
N GLU A 445 -5.74 -8.86 -0.41
CA GLU A 445 -6.76 -7.81 -0.25
C GLU A 445 -8.14 -8.40 0.09
N ILE A 446 -8.53 -9.50 -0.56
CA ILE A 446 -9.76 -10.23 -0.21
C ILE A 446 -9.70 -10.77 1.21
N PHE A 447 -8.56 -11.32 1.63
CA PHE A 447 -8.37 -11.78 3.01
C PHE A 447 -8.59 -10.64 4.02
N PHE A 448 -7.96 -9.48 3.82
CA PHE A 448 -8.14 -8.33 4.69
C PHE A 448 -9.56 -7.76 4.65
N ALA A 449 -10.25 -7.83 3.51
CA ALA A 449 -11.66 -7.46 3.40
C ALA A 449 -12.56 -8.38 4.25
N ILE A 450 -12.40 -9.71 4.13
CA ILE A 450 -13.16 -10.69 4.92
C ILE A 450 -12.86 -10.52 6.41
N TYR A 451 -11.58 -10.41 6.77
CA TYR A 451 -11.16 -10.17 8.14
C TYR A 451 -11.77 -8.88 8.70
N GLY A 452 -11.81 -7.81 7.90
CA GLY A 452 -12.44 -6.56 8.26
C GLY A 452 -13.95 -6.67 8.54
N CYS A 453 -14.67 -7.45 7.74
CA CYS A 453 -16.08 -7.72 8.02
C CYS A 453 -16.27 -8.45 9.36
N ILE A 454 -15.43 -9.44 9.64
CA ILE A 454 -15.42 -10.14 10.94
C ILE A 454 -15.06 -9.17 12.07
N ALA A 455 -14.10 -8.29 11.86
CA ALA A 455 -13.67 -7.28 12.84
C ALA A 455 -14.80 -6.31 13.22
N VAL A 456 -15.54 -5.80 12.23
CA VAL A 456 -16.72 -4.96 12.46
C VAL A 456 -17.78 -5.74 13.25
N PHE A 457 -18.01 -7.01 12.91
CA PHE A 457 -18.94 -7.86 13.66
C PHE A 457 -18.49 -8.07 15.12
N ILE A 458 -17.22 -8.40 15.35
CA ILE A 458 -16.63 -8.56 16.70
C ILE A 458 -16.83 -7.29 17.52
N SER A 459 -16.59 -6.11 16.93
CA SER A 459 -16.78 -4.82 17.59
C SER A 459 -18.22 -4.60 18.07
N LEU A 460 -19.19 -4.98 17.24
CA LEU A 460 -20.62 -4.85 17.58
C LEU A 460 -21.03 -5.88 18.64
N ALA A 461 -20.57 -7.12 18.48
CA ALA A 461 -20.90 -8.24 19.36
C ALA A 461 -20.28 -8.11 20.76
N SER A 462 -19.09 -7.50 20.88
CA SER A 462 -18.42 -7.29 22.17
C SER A 462 -18.89 -6.05 22.94
N GLY A 463 -19.97 -5.38 22.48
CA GLY A 463 -20.47 -4.15 23.10
C GLY A 463 -19.62 -2.90 22.82
N ASN A 464 -18.58 -3.01 21.98
CA ASN A 464 -17.65 -1.94 21.63
C ASN A 464 -18.03 -1.26 20.30
N ALA A 465 -19.32 -0.96 20.11
CA ALA A 465 -19.85 -0.45 18.84
C ALA A 465 -19.23 0.89 18.40
N ILE A 466 -18.70 1.67 19.34
CA ILE A 466 -18.04 2.96 19.11
C ILE A 466 -16.84 2.85 18.14
N PHE A 467 -16.17 1.69 18.08
CA PHE A 467 -15.02 1.48 17.21
C PHE A 467 -15.37 0.90 15.84
N ALA A 468 -16.62 0.47 15.63
CA ALA A 468 -17.06 -0.13 14.36
C ALA A 468 -16.79 0.79 13.14
N PRO A 469 -17.02 2.13 13.18
CA PRO A 469 -16.68 3.01 12.06
C PRO A 469 -15.18 3.03 11.71
N MET A 470 -14.30 2.95 12.72
CA MET A 470 -12.84 2.95 12.53
C MET A 470 -12.35 1.68 11.80
N MET A 471 -13.07 0.56 11.97
CA MET A 471 -12.80 -0.68 11.23
C MET A 471 -13.53 -0.74 9.89
N ALA A 472 -14.71 -0.14 9.79
CA ALA A 472 -15.51 -0.14 8.57
C ALA A 472 -14.83 0.61 7.43
N VAL A 473 -14.26 1.80 7.68
CA VAL A 473 -13.57 2.60 6.65
C VAL A 473 -12.47 1.81 5.92
N PRO A 474 -11.49 1.21 6.61
CA PRO A 474 -10.47 0.41 5.93
C PRO A 474 -11.00 -0.91 5.36
N THR A 475 -12.01 -1.52 5.98
CA THR A 475 -12.69 -2.70 5.41
C THR A 475 -13.29 -2.38 4.03
N ILE A 476 -13.99 -1.25 3.91
CA ILE A 476 -14.51 -0.76 2.63
C ILE A 476 -13.37 -0.51 1.65
N GLY A 477 -12.23 0.02 2.12
CA GLY A 477 -11.03 0.19 1.29
C GLY A 477 -10.48 -1.12 0.72
N PHE A 478 -10.36 -2.16 1.53
CA PHE A 478 -9.92 -3.49 1.08
C PHE A 478 -10.91 -4.08 0.07
N ILE A 479 -12.22 -3.97 0.33
CA ILE A 479 -13.27 -4.40 -0.61
C ILE A 479 -13.16 -3.63 -1.92
N TYR A 480 -13.02 -2.30 -1.86
CA TYR A 480 -12.93 -1.41 -3.02
C TYR A 480 -11.75 -1.78 -3.93
N VAL A 481 -10.55 -1.93 -3.35
CA VAL A 481 -9.35 -2.28 -4.11
C VAL A 481 -9.45 -3.71 -4.65
N ALA A 482 -9.93 -4.68 -3.88
CA ALA A 482 -10.12 -6.06 -4.35
C ALA A 482 -11.13 -6.12 -5.50
N TYR A 483 -12.29 -5.47 -5.33
CA TYR A 483 -13.36 -5.40 -6.33
C TYR A 483 -12.87 -4.80 -7.64
N LEU A 484 -12.26 -3.61 -7.60
CA LEU A 484 -11.74 -2.97 -8.81
C LEU A 484 -10.61 -3.78 -9.46
N SER A 485 -9.82 -4.51 -8.69
CA SER A 485 -8.76 -5.37 -9.23
C SER A 485 -9.34 -6.55 -10.01
N ILE A 486 -10.41 -7.18 -9.50
CA ILE A 486 -11.12 -8.26 -10.20
C ILE A 486 -11.81 -7.70 -11.44
N LEU A 487 -12.62 -6.65 -11.27
CA LEU A 487 -13.40 -6.04 -12.34
C LEU A 487 -12.49 -5.63 -13.50
N HIS A 488 -11.45 -4.85 -13.22
CA HIS A 488 -10.51 -4.37 -14.23
C HIS A 488 -9.64 -5.47 -14.88
N SER A 489 -9.51 -6.64 -14.24
CA SER A 489 -8.77 -7.78 -14.80
C SER A 489 -9.66 -8.70 -15.63
N SER A 490 -10.95 -8.77 -15.33
CA SER A 490 -11.94 -9.63 -16.00
C SER A 490 -12.30 -9.15 -17.42
N LEU A 491 -12.05 -7.88 -17.72
CA LEU A 491 -12.45 -7.21 -18.96
C LEU A 491 -11.58 -7.52 -20.18
N ARG A 492 -10.59 -8.42 -20.06
CA ARG A 492 -9.81 -8.87 -21.20
C ARG A 492 -10.68 -9.76 -22.11
N LYS A 493 -11.33 -9.17 -23.12
CA LYS A 493 -11.91 -9.95 -24.23
C LYS A 493 -10.81 -10.84 -24.82
N LYS A 494 -11.03 -12.15 -24.85
CA LYS A 494 -10.25 -13.07 -25.69
C LYS A 494 -10.37 -12.54 -27.11
N LYS A 495 -9.26 -12.13 -27.73
CA LYS A 495 -9.22 -11.94 -29.18
C LYS A 495 -9.70 -13.25 -29.80
N THR A 496 -10.90 -13.25 -30.37
CA THR A 496 -11.22 -14.14 -31.49
C THR A 496 -10.08 -13.93 -32.50
N LYS A 497 -9.52 -15.02 -33.01
CA LYS A 497 -8.51 -14.99 -34.08
C LYS A 497 -9.13 -14.34 -35.32
N GLY A 498 -9.18 -13.02 -35.35
CA GLY A 498 -9.45 -12.23 -36.53
C GLY A 498 -8.22 -12.33 -37.42
N ILE A 499 -8.43 -12.87 -38.61
CA ILE A 499 -7.48 -13.06 -39.70
C ILE A 499 -6.46 -11.92 -39.75
N ARG A 500 -5.21 -12.22 -39.40
CA ARG A 500 -4.07 -11.37 -39.77
C ARG A 500 -3.99 -11.42 -41.29
N ARG A 501 -4.47 -10.39 -41.98
CA ARG A 501 -3.99 -10.13 -43.34
C ARG A 501 -2.51 -9.76 -43.19
N PRO A 502 -1.57 -10.49 -43.81
CA PRO A 502 -0.19 -10.05 -43.82
C PRO A 502 -0.11 -8.79 -44.68
N TYR A 503 0.29 -7.68 -44.06
CA TYR A 503 0.82 -6.53 -44.77
C TYR A 503 2.18 -6.96 -45.31
N ALA A 504 2.24 -7.25 -46.61
CA ALA A 504 3.49 -7.53 -47.30
C ALA A 504 4.11 -6.18 -47.72
N PRO A 505 5.33 -5.83 -47.25
CA PRO A 505 6.07 -4.75 -47.87
C PRO A 505 6.52 -5.22 -49.26
N THR A 506 6.10 -4.51 -50.30
CA THR A 506 6.56 -4.75 -51.67
C THR A 506 8.02 -4.31 -51.77
N ILE A 507 8.94 -5.26 -51.61
CA ILE A 507 10.34 -5.11 -52.05
C ILE A 507 10.51 -6.06 -53.23
N ALA A 508 10.66 -5.49 -54.42
CA ALA A 508 11.13 -6.23 -55.58
C ALA A 508 12.62 -6.56 -55.37
N THR A 509 12.99 -7.84 -55.43
CA THR A 509 14.32 -8.33 -55.83
C THR A 509 14.33 -9.86 -55.92
N GLY A 510 14.77 -10.38 -57.07
CA GLY A 510 15.62 -11.57 -57.19
C GLY A 510 15.09 -12.94 -56.81
N LYS A 511 14.84 -13.78 -57.83
CA LYS A 511 14.78 -15.23 -57.73
C LYS A 511 16.03 -15.79 -57.03
N HIS A 512 15.86 -16.62 -56.01
CA HIS A 512 16.59 -17.87 -55.85
C HIS A 512 15.82 -18.84 -54.95
N GLY A 513 15.72 -20.08 -55.41
CA GLY A 513 14.97 -21.16 -54.78
C GLY A 513 15.68 -21.76 -53.57
N GLY A 514 14.86 -22.27 -52.65
CA GLY A 514 15.28 -23.04 -51.48
C GLY A 514 14.09 -23.17 -50.53
N GLY A 515 13.55 -24.38 -50.38
CA GLY A 515 12.31 -24.66 -49.68
C GLY A 515 12.32 -24.21 -48.21
N SER A 516 11.22 -23.59 -47.78
CA SER A 516 10.95 -23.25 -46.39
C SER A 516 9.87 -24.19 -45.85
N THR A 517 10.27 -25.08 -44.93
CA THR A 517 9.39 -25.98 -44.20
C THR A 517 8.65 -25.17 -43.14
N THR A 518 7.32 -25.07 -43.25
CA THR A 518 6.49 -24.32 -42.31
C THR A 518 6.27 -25.14 -41.03
N MET A 519 6.99 -24.82 -39.95
CA MET A 519 6.69 -25.38 -38.62
C MET A 519 5.55 -24.60 -37.95
N THR A 520 4.38 -25.21 -37.88
CA THR A 520 3.27 -24.72 -37.04
C THR A 520 3.48 -25.14 -35.58
N ALA A 521 3.85 -24.20 -34.73
CA ALA A 521 3.80 -24.39 -33.28
C ALA A 521 2.34 -24.32 -32.79
N ASN A 522 1.75 -25.48 -32.51
CA ASN A 522 0.48 -25.56 -31.78
C ASN A 522 0.73 -25.23 -30.30
N VAL A 523 0.49 -23.98 -29.91
CA VAL A 523 0.39 -23.59 -28.50
C VAL A 523 -1.01 -23.94 -28.01
N THR A 524 -1.14 -25.12 -27.40
CA THR A 524 -2.39 -25.59 -26.80
C THR A 524 -2.79 -24.70 -25.63
N GLN A 525 -4.07 -24.35 -25.62
CA GLN A 525 -4.71 -23.32 -24.82
C GLN A 525 -5.07 -23.84 -23.41
N THR A 526 -4.11 -23.98 -22.49
CA THR A 526 -4.35 -24.47 -21.10
C THR A 526 -4.46 -23.36 -20.03
N ARG A 527 -4.58 -22.08 -20.41
CA ARG A 527 -4.40 -20.97 -19.44
C ARG A 527 -5.64 -20.54 -18.65
N THR A 528 -6.87 -20.79 -19.13
CA THR A 528 -8.10 -20.31 -18.44
C THR A 528 -8.70 -21.29 -17.43
N VAL A 529 -8.58 -22.60 -17.65
CA VAL A 529 -9.17 -23.61 -16.75
C VAL A 529 -8.42 -23.66 -15.41
N ASN A 530 -7.10 -23.44 -15.43
CA ASN A 530 -6.29 -23.44 -14.20
C ASN A 530 -6.62 -22.30 -13.23
N GLN A 531 -7.07 -21.13 -13.67
CA GLN A 531 -7.35 -20.02 -12.75
C GLN A 531 -8.67 -20.19 -12.00
N GLN A 532 -9.70 -20.69 -12.68
CA GLN A 532 -10.97 -21.03 -12.04
C GLN A 532 -10.83 -22.24 -11.11
N MET A 533 -10.07 -23.27 -11.50
CA MET A 533 -9.76 -24.40 -10.62
C MET A 533 -8.90 -24.00 -9.42
N VAL A 534 -7.96 -23.05 -9.58
CA VAL A 534 -7.20 -22.51 -8.46
C VAL A 534 -8.09 -21.70 -7.51
N LEU A 535 -8.98 -20.85 -8.04
CA LEU A 535 -9.90 -20.09 -7.21
C LEU A 535 -10.88 -21.03 -6.47
N ALA A 536 -11.41 -22.04 -7.17
CA ALA A 536 -12.26 -23.07 -6.57
C ALA A 536 -11.51 -23.90 -5.53
N GLY A 537 -10.25 -24.26 -5.79
CA GLY A 537 -9.40 -24.98 -4.85
C GLY A 537 -9.09 -24.17 -3.59
N VAL A 538 -8.82 -22.87 -3.73
CA VAL A 538 -8.64 -21.96 -2.58
C VAL A 538 -9.94 -21.77 -1.82
N LEU A 539 -11.07 -21.60 -2.51
CA LEU A 539 -12.39 -21.49 -1.87
C LEU A 539 -12.73 -22.77 -1.09
N ALA A 540 -12.53 -23.95 -1.70
CA ALA A 540 -12.73 -25.24 -1.05
C ALA A 540 -11.80 -25.41 0.17
N PHE A 541 -10.54 -24.98 0.07
CA PHE A 541 -9.58 -25.01 1.17
C PHE A 541 -10.00 -24.06 2.32
N LEU A 542 -10.50 -22.87 2.02
CA LEU A 542 -11.03 -21.94 3.02
C LEU A 542 -12.31 -22.46 3.69
N VAL A 543 -13.23 -23.04 2.92
CA VAL A 543 -14.46 -23.67 3.45
C VAL A 543 -14.12 -24.87 4.33
N MET A 544 -13.17 -25.70 3.92
CA MET A 544 -12.64 -26.80 4.72
C MET A 544 -11.99 -26.29 6.02
N GLY A 545 -11.20 -25.22 5.94
CA GLY A 545 -10.61 -24.57 7.11
C GLY A 545 -11.67 -24.04 8.09
N ALA A 546 -12.73 -23.41 7.59
CA ALA A 546 -13.86 -22.96 8.40
C ALA A 546 -14.62 -24.15 9.03
N GLY A 547 -14.81 -25.24 8.30
CA GLY A 547 -15.43 -26.46 8.82
C GLY A 547 -14.60 -27.12 9.93
N ILE A 548 -13.28 -27.18 9.77
CA ILE A 548 -12.37 -27.71 10.79
C ILE A 548 -12.32 -26.80 12.02
N ALA A 549 -12.30 -25.48 11.83
CA ALA A 549 -12.36 -24.53 12.94
C ALA A 549 -13.68 -24.66 13.72
N TYR A 550 -14.82 -24.80 13.02
CA TYR A 550 -16.12 -25.04 13.64
C TYR A 550 -16.16 -26.37 14.40
N TYR A 551 -15.67 -27.45 13.80
CA TYR A 551 -15.59 -28.76 14.45
C TYR A 551 -14.68 -28.72 15.69
N GLY A 552 -13.52 -28.06 15.59
CA GLY A 552 -12.61 -27.83 16.70
C GLY A 552 -13.30 -27.06 17.84
N TYR A 553 -14.01 -25.97 17.52
CA TYR A 553 -14.78 -25.23 18.50
C TYR A 553 -15.85 -26.10 19.18
N GLN A 554 -16.63 -26.86 18.41
CA GLN A 554 -17.70 -27.73 18.94
C GLN A 554 -17.17 -28.84 19.86
N THR A 555 -16.01 -29.40 19.54
CA THR A 555 -15.44 -30.53 20.29
C THR A 555 -14.65 -30.12 21.51
N THR A 556 -14.06 -28.91 21.52
CA THR A 556 -13.13 -28.50 22.57
C THR A 556 -13.58 -27.26 23.36
N MET A 557 -14.06 -26.20 22.70
CA MET A 557 -14.44 -24.95 23.40
C MET A 557 -15.88 -24.98 23.91
N TYR A 558 -16.81 -25.47 23.09
CA TYR A 558 -18.24 -25.44 23.40
C TYR A 558 -18.59 -26.18 24.70
N PRO A 559 -18.04 -27.38 25.00
CA PRO A 559 -18.28 -28.06 26.27
C PRO A 559 -17.84 -27.24 27.49
N ILE A 560 -16.66 -26.62 27.43
CA ILE A 560 -16.13 -25.78 28.52
C ILE A 560 -16.96 -24.51 28.71
N ASN A 561 -17.38 -23.86 27.62
CA ASN A 561 -18.28 -22.70 27.72
C ASN A 561 -19.62 -23.07 28.36
N LYS A 562 -20.15 -24.26 28.05
CA LYS A 562 -21.36 -24.79 28.67
C LYS A 562 -21.14 -25.15 30.15
N ALA A 563 -19.97 -25.69 30.50
CA ALA A 563 -19.55 -25.97 31.87
C ALA A 563 -19.49 -24.68 32.72
N ILE A 564 -18.91 -23.60 32.19
CA ILE A 564 -18.92 -22.26 32.83
C ILE A 564 -20.36 -21.77 33.05
N GLY A 565 -21.24 -21.98 32.06
CA GLY A 565 -22.66 -21.63 32.19
C GLY A 565 -23.36 -22.39 33.33
N PHE A 566 -23.08 -23.68 33.50
CA PHE A 566 -23.61 -24.47 34.62
C PHE A 566 -23.02 -24.05 35.96
N MET A 567 -21.71 -23.76 36.04
CA MET A 567 -21.08 -23.24 37.25
C MET A 567 -21.67 -21.89 37.68
N SER A 568 -22.00 -21.01 36.73
CA SER A 568 -22.71 -19.76 37.04
C SER A 568 -24.09 -20.00 37.64
N ARG A 569 -24.80 -21.06 37.23
CA ARG A 569 -26.10 -21.45 37.82
C ARG A 569 -25.94 -22.11 39.20
N ALA A 570 -24.87 -22.89 39.39
CA ALA A 570 -24.52 -23.51 40.66
C ALA A 570 -24.24 -22.46 41.75
N GLN A 571 -23.68 -21.29 41.40
CA GLN A 571 -23.46 -20.18 42.34
C GLN A 571 -24.76 -19.59 42.91
N THR A 572 -25.86 -19.71 42.18
CA THR A 572 -27.18 -19.19 42.58
C THR A 572 -28.14 -20.29 43.04
N ALA A 573 -27.68 -21.55 43.11
CA ALA A 573 -28.51 -22.67 43.52
C ALA A 573 -28.94 -22.53 44.99
N GLN A 574 -30.23 -22.79 45.26
CA GLN A 574 -30.81 -22.61 46.59
C GLN A 574 -30.75 -23.87 47.46
N THR A 575 -30.59 -25.04 46.84
CA THR A 575 -30.51 -26.33 47.54
C THR A 575 -29.22 -27.08 47.14
N PRO A 576 -28.70 -27.96 48.02
CA PRO A 576 -27.50 -28.74 47.72
C PRO A 576 -27.72 -29.71 46.55
N GLU A 577 -28.93 -30.23 46.34
CA GLU A 577 -29.25 -31.12 45.21
C GLU A 577 -29.16 -30.38 43.87
N GLN A 578 -29.72 -29.17 43.82
CA GLN A 578 -29.65 -28.32 42.63
C GLN A 578 -28.21 -27.87 42.33
N LEU A 579 -27.44 -27.57 43.38
CA LEU A 579 -26.02 -27.27 43.24
C LEU A 579 -25.26 -28.50 42.70
N ALA A 580 -25.51 -29.69 43.26
CA ALA A 580 -24.89 -30.93 42.84
C ALA A 580 -25.20 -31.29 41.38
N GLU A 581 -26.44 -31.05 40.92
CA GLU A 581 -26.83 -31.26 39.52
C GLU A 581 -25.96 -30.43 38.56
N TYR A 582 -25.84 -29.12 38.80
CA TYR A 582 -25.05 -28.24 37.95
C TYR A 582 -23.54 -28.52 38.02
N VAL A 583 -23.03 -28.88 39.21
CA VAL A 583 -21.62 -29.27 39.38
C VAL A 583 -21.34 -30.60 38.67
N GLY A 584 -22.27 -31.55 38.71
CA GLY A 584 -22.19 -32.81 37.97
C GLY A 584 -22.15 -32.60 36.45
N LEU A 585 -23.07 -31.79 35.93
CA LEU A 585 -23.08 -31.40 34.51
C LEU A 585 -21.79 -30.69 34.09
N THR A 586 -21.21 -29.87 34.97
CA THR A 586 -19.91 -29.21 34.75
C THR A 586 -18.80 -30.25 34.67
N LYS A 587 -18.78 -31.23 35.58
CA LYS A 587 -17.79 -32.31 35.61
C LYS A 587 -17.84 -33.13 34.32
N ASP A 588 -19.03 -33.47 33.82
CA ASP A 588 -19.19 -34.26 32.59
C ASP A 588 -18.65 -33.53 31.35
N LEU A 589 -18.77 -32.20 31.33
CA LEU A 589 -18.31 -31.35 30.23
C LEU A 589 -16.84 -30.93 30.34
N THR A 590 -16.23 -31.09 31.51
CA THR A 590 -14.82 -30.75 31.75
C THR A 590 -13.93 -31.92 31.34
N LEU A 591 -12.83 -31.65 30.62
CA LEU A 591 -11.88 -32.66 30.16
C LEU A 591 -11.34 -33.50 31.34
N ALA A 592 -11.10 -34.80 31.12
CA ALA A 592 -10.70 -35.71 32.20
C ALA A 592 -9.31 -35.41 32.77
N LYS A 593 -8.37 -34.95 31.92
CA LYS A 593 -6.96 -34.72 32.24
C LYS A 593 -6.38 -33.65 31.32
N GLY A 594 -5.25 -33.08 31.72
CA GLY A 594 -4.44 -32.19 30.89
C GLY A 594 -4.51 -30.73 31.32
N ASN A 595 -3.54 -29.95 30.84
CA ASN A 595 -3.40 -28.54 31.14
C ASN A 595 -3.30 -27.75 29.83
N PRO A 596 -4.18 -26.77 29.57
CA PRO A 596 -4.15 -25.98 28.35
C PRO A 596 -2.95 -25.02 28.33
N VAL A 597 -2.37 -24.67 29.49
CA VAL A 597 -1.13 -23.90 29.61
C VAL A 597 0.07 -24.86 29.49
N TRP A 598 0.49 -25.15 28.26
CA TRP A 598 1.51 -26.17 28.01
C TRP A 598 2.97 -25.69 28.24
N LEU A 599 3.24 -24.40 28.11
CA LEU A 599 4.59 -23.84 28.27
C LEU A 599 4.99 -23.66 29.75
N PHE A 600 4.01 -23.30 30.60
CA PHE A 600 4.17 -23.08 32.04
C PHE A 600 2.88 -23.53 32.77
N PRO A 601 2.65 -24.84 32.91
CA PRO A 601 1.40 -25.37 33.45
C PRO A 601 1.14 -24.85 34.87
N THR A 602 -0.10 -24.44 35.12
CA THR A 602 -0.54 -23.96 36.44
C THR A 602 -1.55 -24.92 37.06
N PRO A 603 -1.51 -25.17 38.39
CA PRO A 603 -2.50 -26.02 39.05
C PRO A 603 -3.95 -25.55 38.87
N ARG A 604 -4.15 -24.24 38.66
CA ARG A 604 -5.48 -23.64 38.45
C ARG A 604 -6.12 -24.02 37.12
N THR A 605 -5.33 -24.35 36.12
CA THR A 605 -5.81 -24.70 34.77
C THR A 605 -5.73 -26.20 34.50
N ASP A 606 -5.31 -26.99 35.50
CA ASP A 606 -5.23 -28.44 35.38
C ASP A 606 -6.62 -29.07 35.51
N PHE A 607 -7.10 -29.69 34.43
CA PHE A 607 -8.44 -30.28 34.42
C PHE A 607 -8.60 -31.48 35.34
N ALA A 608 -7.53 -32.20 35.68
CA ALA A 608 -7.60 -33.27 36.67
C ALA A 608 -7.86 -32.71 38.07
N LEU A 609 -7.13 -31.66 38.46
CA LEU A 609 -7.33 -30.98 39.73
C LEU A 609 -8.68 -30.26 39.79
N ILE A 610 -9.13 -29.65 38.69
CA ILE A 610 -10.47 -29.06 38.62
C ILE A 610 -11.54 -30.13 38.85
N ARG A 611 -11.44 -31.31 38.22
CA ARG A 611 -12.40 -32.40 38.41
C ARG A 611 -12.37 -32.98 39.82
N GLU A 612 -11.20 -33.14 40.41
CA GLU A 612 -11.06 -33.56 41.82
C GLU A 612 -11.74 -32.59 42.78
N ASN A 613 -11.57 -31.29 42.55
CA ASN A 613 -12.25 -30.26 43.34
C ASN A 613 -13.78 -30.26 43.13
N LEU A 614 -14.26 -30.53 41.90
CA LEU A 614 -15.69 -30.71 41.64
C LEU A 614 -16.24 -31.93 42.41
N ASP A 615 -15.48 -33.02 42.46
CA ASP A 615 -15.85 -34.22 43.25
C ASP A 615 -15.94 -33.92 44.75
N GLY A 616 -15.01 -33.13 45.28
CA GLY A 616 -15.08 -32.64 46.65
C GLY A 616 -16.30 -31.73 46.93
N ILE A 617 -16.83 -31.03 45.93
CA ILE A 617 -18.09 -30.27 46.07
C ILE A 617 -19.30 -31.21 46.04
N LEU A 618 -19.32 -32.20 45.15
CA LEU A 618 -20.41 -33.18 45.07
C LEU A 618 -20.59 -33.96 46.37
N LEU A 619 -19.49 -34.43 46.97
CA LEU A 619 -19.53 -35.12 48.27
C LEU A 619 -20.03 -34.22 49.41
N ARG A 620 -19.63 -32.95 49.43
CA ARG A 620 -20.13 -31.97 50.39
C ARG A 620 -21.62 -31.68 50.19
N ALA A 621 -22.09 -31.61 48.95
CA ALA A 621 -23.50 -31.39 48.64
C ALA A 621 -24.36 -32.58 49.10
N GLU A 622 -23.89 -33.81 48.87
CA GLU A 622 -24.56 -35.02 49.35
C GLU A 622 -24.64 -35.05 50.88
N SER A 623 -23.53 -34.77 51.59
CA SER A 623 -23.56 -34.66 53.05
C SER A 623 -24.50 -33.55 53.54
N THR A 624 -24.53 -32.40 52.86
CA THR A 624 -25.38 -31.26 53.24
C THR A 624 -26.86 -31.54 53.01
N SER A 625 -27.22 -32.36 52.00
CA SER A 625 -28.62 -32.74 51.72
C SER A 625 -29.28 -33.50 52.87
N THR A 626 -28.48 -34.19 53.71
CA THR A 626 -28.97 -34.91 54.89
C THR A 626 -29.14 -34.03 56.13
N MET A 627 -28.68 -32.76 56.08
CA MET A 627 -28.80 -31.82 57.20
C MET A 627 -30.20 -31.19 57.24
N VAL A 628 -30.61 -30.72 58.42
CA VAL A 628 -31.88 -29.98 58.56
C VAL A 628 -31.81 -28.68 57.75
N PRO A 629 -32.73 -28.44 56.80
CA PRO A 629 -32.74 -27.22 56.00
C PRO A 629 -32.77 -25.96 56.86
N HIS A 630 -32.01 -24.94 56.45
CA HIS A 630 -31.89 -23.64 57.14
C HIS A 630 -31.28 -23.67 58.54
N SER A 631 -30.79 -24.82 59.01
CA SER A 631 -29.93 -24.86 60.21
C SER A 631 -28.66 -24.04 60.00
N GLU A 632 -28.03 -23.60 61.09
CA GLU A 632 -26.76 -22.87 61.02
C GLU A 632 -25.69 -23.66 60.25
N GLN A 633 -25.59 -24.96 60.51
CA GLN A 633 -24.68 -25.89 59.84
C GLN A 633 -24.99 -26.00 58.34
N TYR A 634 -26.26 -26.11 57.96
CA TYR A 634 -26.69 -26.15 56.55
C TYR A 634 -26.31 -24.86 55.81
N ASN A 635 -26.57 -23.69 56.41
CA ASN A 635 -26.28 -22.40 55.78
C ASN A 635 -24.77 -22.16 55.64
N ILE A 636 -23.96 -22.59 56.62
CA ILE A 636 -22.50 -22.54 56.54
C ILE A 636 -21.99 -23.43 55.41
N ALA A 637 -22.47 -24.68 55.34
CA ALA A 637 -22.07 -25.63 54.30
C ALA A 637 -22.44 -25.14 52.89
N MET A 638 -23.65 -24.61 52.70
CA MET A 638 -24.08 -24.01 51.43
C MET A 638 -23.18 -22.84 51.01
N ARG A 639 -22.86 -21.92 51.94
CA ARG A 639 -22.00 -20.76 51.65
C ARG A 639 -20.57 -21.17 51.27
N ASP A 640 -20.04 -22.19 51.92
CA ASP A 640 -18.72 -22.74 51.62
C ASP A 640 -18.68 -23.40 50.23
N MET A 641 -19.73 -24.14 49.87
CA MET A 641 -19.87 -24.70 48.53
C MET A 641 -19.97 -23.61 47.46
N HIS A 642 -20.78 -22.57 47.67
CA HIS A 642 -20.86 -21.44 46.72
C HIS A 642 -19.51 -20.76 46.50
N LYS A 643 -18.71 -20.58 47.55
CA LYS A 643 -17.34 -20.05 47.43
C LYS A 643 -16.44 -20.97 46.60
N SER A 644 -16.54 -22.29 46.84
CA SER A 644 -15.77 -23.29 46.08
C SER A 644 -16.16 -23.30 44.61
N VAL A 645 -17.47 -23.24 44.30
CA VAL A 645 -18.00 -23.13 42.94
C VAL A 645 -17.51 -21.84 42.27
N MET A 646 -17.51 -20.71 42.98
CA MET A 646 -17.01 -19.44 42.44
C MET A 646 -15.53 -19.52 42.06
N ALA A 647 -14.70 -20.10 42.93
CA ALA A 647 -13.27 -20.28 42.65
C ALA A 647 -13.02 -21.19 41.43
N LEU A 648 -13.75 -22.31 41.31
CA LEU A 648 -13.63 -23.20 40.16
C LEU A 648 -14.16 -22.60 38.86
N ASN A 649 -15.20 -21.77 38.93
CA ASN A 649 -15.68 -21.03 37.78
C ASN A 649 -14.60 -20.08 37.23
N PHE A 650 -13.85 -19.41 38.11
CA PHE A 650 -12.72 -18.58 37.72
C PHE A 650 -11.61 -19.41 37.06
N ASN A 651 -11.27 -20.57 37.62
CA ASN A 651 -10.28 -21.49 37.04
C ASN A 651 -10.66 -21.95 35.62
N LEU A 652 -11.94 -22.29 35.40
CA LEU A 652 -12.45 -22.65 34.07
C LEU A 652 -12.39 -21.48 33.07
N MET A 653 -12.74 -20.27 33.51
CA MET A 653 -12.61 -19.05 32.68
C MET A 653 -11.14 -18.76 32.34
N GLU A 654 -10.22 -18.96 33.29
CA GLU A 654 -8.78 -18.78 33.10
C GLU A 654 -8.21 -19.77 32.08
N ALA A 655 -8.77 -20.99 31.98
CA ALA A 655 -8.35 -22.01 31.02
C ALA A 655 -8.73 -21.69 29.55
N VAL A 656 -9.82 -20.95 29.32
CA VAL A 656 -10.42 -20.74 27.98
C VAL A 656 -9.47 -20.11 26.95
N PRO A 657 -8.72 -19.01 27.25
CA PRO A 657 -7.81 -18.42 26.27
C PRO A 657 -6.70 -19.37 25.82
N TYR A 658 -6.21 -20.23 26.72
CA TYR A 658 -5.13 -21.17 26.44
C TYR A 658 -5.61 -22.38 25.65
N MET A 659 -6.89 -22.72 25.79
CA MET A 659 -7.53 -23.74 24.97
C MET A 659 -7.57 -23.31 23.47
N TYR A 660 -7.72 -22.02 23.16
CA TYR A 660 -7.59 -21.51 21.79
C TYR A 660 -6.15 -21.61 21.25
N ILE A 661 -5.15 -21.42 22.11
CA ILE A 661 -3.72 -21.39 21.76
C ILE A 661 -3.02 -22.67 22.24
N SER A 662 -3.74 -23.79 22.20
CA SER A 662 -3.17 -25.10 22.54
C SER A 662 -2.04 -25.45 21.57
N PHE A 663 -1.06 -26.23 22.04
CA PHE A 663 0.04 -26.70 21.19
C PHE A 663 -0.47 -27.33 19.88
N ASN A 664 -1.52 -28.14 19.96
CA ASN A 664 -2.17 -28.74 18.79
C ASN A 664 -2.76 -27.69 17.84
N ASN A 665 -3.41 -26.64 18.35
CA ASN A 665 -3.95 -25.57 17.51
C ASN A 665 -2.84 -24.73 16.87
N ILE A 666 -1.73 -24.49 17.57
CA ILE A 666 -0.56 -23.78 17.03
C ILE A 666 0.09 -24.62 15.92
N VAL A 667 0.30 -25.92 16.16
CA VAL A 667 0.87 -26.84 15.16
C VAL A 667 -0.06 -26.94 13.96
N MET A 668 -1.37 -27.09 14.17
CA MET A 668 -2.35 -27.12 13.09
C MET A 668 -2.36 -25.80 12.32
N ALA A 669 -2.44 -24.66 12.99
CA ALA A 669 -2.37 -23.34 12.34
C ALA A 669 -1.05 -23.16 11.56
N GLY A 670 0.07 -23.62 12.12
CA GLY A 670 1.38 -23.64 11.47
C GLY A 670 1.40 -24.53 10.24
N LEU A 671 0.81 -25.73 10.31
CA LEU A 671 0.64 -26.65 9.17
C LEU A 671 -0.29 -26.07 8.11
N TRP A 672 -1.35 -25.37 8.50
CA TRP A 672 -2.26 -24.66 7.60
C TRP A 672 -1.52 -23.53 6.87
N VAL A 673 -0.77 -22.71 7.60
CA VAL A 673 0.08 -21.66 7.02
C VAL A 673 1.15 -22.27 6.11
N ALA A 674 1.79 -23.37 6.53
CA ALA A 674 2.77 -24.08 5.73
C ALA A 674 2.15 -24.70 4.48
N ALA A 675 0.93 -25.25 4.55
CA ALA A 675 0.18 -25.77 3.41
C ALA A 675 -0.19 -24.65 2.44
N VAL A 676 -0.63 -23.49 2.94
CA VAL A 676 -0.86 -22.29 2.14
C VAL A 676 0.43 -21.86 1.44
N ILE A 677 1.54 -21.75 2.17
CA ILE A 677 2.85 -21.40 1.63
C ILE A 677 3.34 -22.43 0.61
N ALA A 678 3.18 -23.73 0.88
CA ALA A 678 3.57 -24.83 0.00
C ALA A 678 2.73 -24.86 -1.27
N MET A 679 1.43 -24.59 -1.17
CA MET A 679 0.54 -24.41 -2.32
C MET A 679 1.01 -23.21 -3.16
N PHE A 680 1.34 -22.08 -2.52
CA PHE A 680 1.95 -20.94 -3.19
C PHE A 680 3.31 -21.25 -3.85
N ALA A 681 4.14 -22.07 -3.21
CA ALA A 681 5.45 -22.50 -3.71
C ALA A 681 5.33 -23.49 -4.88
N ALA A 682 4.42 -24.47 -4.80
CA ALA A 682 4.10 -25.40 -5.88
C ALA A 682 3.55 -24.66 -7.11
N MET A 683 2.67 -23.67 -6.90
CA MET A 683 2.21 -22.76 -7.95
C MET A 683 3.33 -21.90 -8.55
N ARG A 684 4.41 -21.64 -7.81
CA ARG A 684 5.60 -20.93 -8.32
C ARG A 684 6.49 -21.85 -9.15
N LYS A 685 6.54 -23.15 -8.82
CA LYS A 685 7.30 -24.19 -9.51
C LYS A 685 6.61 -24.67 -10.79
N ALA A 686 5.28 -24.60 -10.85
CA ALA A 686 4.46 -24.84 -12.04
C ALA A 686 4.51 -23.69 -13.08
N ARG A 687 5.63 -22.97 -13.17
CA ARG A 687 5.96 -22.20 -14.38
C ARG A 687 6.36 -23.22 -15.44
N PRO A 688 5.86 -23.13 -16.69
CA PRO A 688 6.53 -23.84 -17.77
C PRO A 688 7.97 -23.37 -17.78
N ARG A 689 8.92 -24.28 -17.53
CA ARG A 689 10.29 -24.07 -18.02
C ARG A 689 10.12 -23.91 -19.52
N VAL A 690 10.40 -22.73 -20.06
CA VAL A 690 10.67 -22.58 -21.48
C VAL A 690 11.99 -23.34 -21.68
N GLN A 691 11.89 -24.65 -21.90
CA GLN A 691 12.97 -25.39 -22.53
C GLN A 691 12.98 -24.87 -23.96
N LEU A 692 13.93 -23.99 -24.26
CA LEU A 692 14.43 -23.82 -25.61
C LEU A 692 15.03 -25.18 -26.00
N LYS A 693 14.21 -26.05 -26.59
CA LYS A 693 14.75 -27.14 -27.38
C LYS A 693 15.14 -26.52 -28.71
N THR A 694 16.44 -26.41 -28.94
CA THR A 694 16.98 -26.28 -30.29
C THR A 694 16.63 -27.54 -31.05
N VAL A 695 15.86 -27.39 -32.13
CA VAL A 695 15.78 -28.32 -33.25
C VAL A 695 16.10 -27.52 -34.48
#